data_AF-A0A7C5VDF5-F1
#
_entry.id   AF-A0A7C5VDF5-F1
#
_cell.length_a   1.000
_cell.length_b   1.000
_cell.length_c   1.000
_cell.angle_alpha   90.00
_cell.angle_beta   90.00
_cell.angle_gamma   90.00
#
_symmetry.space_group_name_H-M   'P 1'
#
loop_
_entity.id
_entity.type
_entity.pdbx_description
1 polymer ?
#
loop_
_entity_poly.entity_id
_entity_poly.type
_entity_poly.pdbx_seq_one_letter_code
_entity_poly.pdbx_strand_id
1 'polypeptide(L)'
;MAHRRTGGGRPRARTTRLARSVAAAAGAAIVLAPAIGRAQTVLFSDDFDAGTSASRYDVYSVDNQTTPPTFGTGTAAGDVAHDFAFNYGAYTYRYTDAFGSAVTATIPPAPRSTGGSSIGLRLDVNNSSGGTAIINLYPKLAQYAGGVLPSGDQKLSFDLWMNYNGGYEGGGGSTEWFVAGINQEGGGIGGPVVGPGPFPTRRGYAMAVNGERGNGADYRVYRNNTRYSGTAPPLTIDEAGYVAQLDGTFGRDNGRNVYYQTLFPFNDGAGWETPGSIGKHWVTVEISYVDGIVYYRINGALIAARSDNTVSSGHILLGYDDFNNTTAALDDITGVDANFGVFDNVVLEQVTQVRPTWNLSGGGNWAAAEPDNWTVGVPEGVEATADFGASITAPSTINIEPGGKTVRSVVFDNANRYTLAGGTISFNSLTSGIHGSAVVRSGSHTINAPIVLSRPFTANIVQASSVLTLGAELTTNNFPVFKQGGGVLELSNVRTTASLTINGGSVRVLDNGGNAGVSDVGTLSIAGATAAWTARLDLNNNDLVVRTGSLATITNQLKTGLENGGAFDWGGYGIGSTRAMQQNTMAGSFLYGLGVVLNDLAQVGGSGPIYSDFAGRTLSGNEVLVKFTYFGDADLSGSIDATDYSLIDNGYVNSLSGWINGDFDYSGSIDATDYALIDNAYVNQAGPLAEALIAEHARMFGEEYLGALRAIQSGVIPEPVAAGLLAWAGWSLRRGRRDADWRAKD
;
A
#
# COMPACT_ATOMS: atom_id res chain seq x y z
N MET A 1 -27.66 60.95 54.58
CA MET A 1 -26.93 60.13 55.58
C MET A 1 -27.16 58.65 55.26
N ALA A 2 -26.17 57.82 55.59
CA ALA A 2 -25.87 56.51 55.00
C ALA A 2 -26.84 55.34 55.29
N HIS A 3 -26.80 54.32 54.40
CA HIS A 3 -26.84 52.85 54.62
C HIS A 3 -27.23 52.16 53.29
N ARG A 4 -26.77 50.98 52.84
CA ARG A 4 -25.88 49.91 53.31
C ARG A 4 -25.47 49.04 52.07
N ARG A 5 -24.39 48.27 52.23
CA ARG A 5 -23.66 47.39 51.26
C ARG A 5 -24.49 46.25 50.64
N THR A 6 -24.05 45.78 49.45
CA THR A 6 -23.38 44.49 49.08
C THR A 6 -23.28 44.46 47.54
N GLY A 7 -22.21 44.13 46.80
CA GLY A 7 -21.10 43.19 46.98
C GLY A 7 -21.11 42.24 45.76
N GLY A 8 -20.10 42.29 44.87
CA GLY A 8 -20.01 41.36 43.72
C GLY A 8 -18.99 41.78 42.67
N GLY A 9 -17.73 41.33 42.83
CA GLY A 9 -16.61 41.63 41.95
C GLY A 9 -16.63 40.84 40.64
N ARG A 10 -16.12 41.47 39.58
CA ARG A 10 -15.73 40.84 38.30
C ARG A 10 -14.23 40.52 38.35
N PRO A 11 -13.77 39.32 37.95
CA PRO A 11 -12.35 39.13 37.68
C PRO A 11 -12.00 39.64 36.28
N ARG A 12 -10.99 40.52 36.21
CA ARG A 12 -10.29 40.89 34.98
C ARG A 12 -9.36 39.74 34.59
N ALA A 13 -9.55 39.15 33.41
CA ALA A 13 -8.56 38.28 32.79
C ALA A 13 -7.67 39.09 31.84
N ARG A 14 -6.36 38.91 32.01
CA ARG A 14 -5.27 39.51 31.25
C ARG A 14 -5.29 39.01 29.80
N THR A 15 -5.21 39.93 28.85
CA THR A 15 -4.94 39.65 27.43
C THR A 15 -3.47 39.30 27.24
N THR A 16 -3.17 38.02 27.02
CA THR A 16 -1.91 37.57 26.41
C THR A 16 -2.15 37.33 24.91
N ARG A 17 -1.46 38.11 24.08
CA ARG A 17 -1.31 37.88 22.64
C ARG A 17 -0.56 36.56 22.43
N LEU A 18 -1.17 35.58 21.79
CA LEU A 18 -0.52 34.40 21.23
C LEU A 18 -1.27 33.98 19.96
N ALA A 19 -0.49 33.83 18.88
CA ALA A 19 -0.75 33.13 17.62
C ALA A 19 -2.08 33.40 16.88
N ARG A 20 -2.05 34.37 15.95
CA ARG A 20 -2.86 34.31 14.71
C ARG A 20 -2.09 33.48 13.68
N SER A 21 -2.37 32.19 13.61
CA SER A 21 -2.08 31.32 12.48
C SER A 21 -2.92 30.06 12.66
N VAL A 22 -3.40 29.47 11.55
CA VAL A 22 -4.32 28.33 11.46
C VAL A 22 -5.81 28.70 11.52
N ALA A 23 -6.31 29.31 10.44
CA ALA A 23 -7.72 29.22 10.00
C ALA A 23 -7.86 29.83 8.60
N ALA A 24 -7.27 29.17 7.60
CA ALA A 24 -7.49 29.48 6.18
C ALA A 24 -7.27 28.19 5.36
N ALA A 25 -8.18 27.24 5.53
CA ALA A 25 -8.30 26.06 4.67
C ALA A 25 -9.73 25.51 4.80
N ALA A 26 -10.72 26.28 4.37
CA ALA A 26 -12.09 25.81 4.22
C ALA A 26 -12.68 26.48 2.97
N GLY A 27 -13.10 25.67 2.00
CA GLY A 27 -13.87 26.14 0.86
C GLY A 27 -13.11 26.38 -0.45
N ALA A 28 -12.03 25.66 -0.74
CA ALA A 28 -11.64 25.49 -2.13
C ALA A 28 -12.55 24.42 -2.73
N ALA A 29 -13.61 24.83 -3.44
CA ALA A 29 -14.10 24.02 -4.53
C ALA A 29 -12.87 23.75 -5.41
N ILE A 30 -12.37 22.52 -5.40
CA ILE A 30 -11.36 22.09 -6.37
C ILE A 30 -12.12 22.02 -7.70
N VAL A 31 -12.25 23.19 -8.32
CA VAL A 31 -12.66 23.32 -9.70
C VAL A 31 -11.53 22.68 -10.50
N LEU A 32 -11.85 21.58 -11.17
CA LEU A 32 -10.99 20.93 -12.15
C LEU A 32 -10.29 22.00 -13.00
N ALA A 33 -8.96 21.91 -13.09
CA ALA A 33 -8.30 22.32 -14.33
C ALA A 33 -9.04 21.62 -15.47
N PRO A 34 -9.38 22.34 -16.56
CA PRO A 34 -10.39 21.90 -17.51
C PRO A 34 -10.07 20.49 -17.98
N ALA A 35 -11.05 19.59 -17.89
CA ALA A 35 -10.99 18.29 -18.52
C ALA A 35 -10.74 18.51 -20.02
N ILE A 36 -9.48 18.41 -20.45
CA ILE A 36 -9.11 18.35 -21.86
C ILE A 36 -9.84 17.11 -22.40
N GLY A 37 -10.69 17.32 -23.40
CA GLY A 37 -11.72 16.39 -23.86
C GLY A 37 -11.22 14.96 -23.96
N ARG A 38 -11.72 14.10 -23.07
CA ARG A 38 -11.44 12.67 -23.09
C ARG A 38 -12.35 12.05 -24.14
N ALA A 39 -11.79 11.41 -25.16
CA ALA A 39 -12.59 10.50 -25.97
C ALA A 39 -13.09 9.37 -25.05
N GLN A 40 -14.41 9.18 -25.01
CA GLN A 40 -15.08 8.17 -24.18
C GLN A 40 -15.74 7.16 -25.11
N THR A 41 -15.41 5.89 -24.92
CA THR A 41 -16.13 4.78 -25.56
C THR A 41 -17.01 4.14 -24.51
N VAL A 42 -18.32 4.09 -24.74
CA VAL A 42 -19.26 3.41 -23.85
C VAL A 42 -18.99 1.91 -23.92
N LEU A 43 -18.67 1.31 -22.77
CA LEU A 43 -18.44 -0.13 -22.60
C LEU A 43 -19.71 -0.86 -22.17
N PHE A 44 -20.59 -0.16 -21.44
CA PHE A 44 -21.91 -0.63 -21.03
C PHE A 44 -22.79 0.57 -20.66
N SER A 45 -24.09 0.49 -20.95
CA SER A 45 -25.06 1.47 -20.46
C SER A 45 -26.44 0.86 -20.23
N ASP A 46 -27.17 1.37 -19.25
CA ASP A 46 -28.58 1.05 -18.97
C ASP A 46 -29.26 2.29 -18.38
N ASP A 47 -30.31 2.75 -19.05
CA ASP A 47 -31.19 3.84 -18.61
C ASP A 47 -32.50 3.32 -18.02
N PHE A 48 -32.72 1.99 -17.99
CA PHE A 48 -33.91 1.31 -17.47
C PHE A 48 -35.27 1.67 -18.09
N ASP A 49 -35.34 2.72 -18.91
CA ASP A 49 -36.55 3.31 -19.50
C ASP A 49 -37.41 2.31 -20.28
N ALA A 50 -36.78 1.30 -20.88
CA ALA A 50 -37.49 0.27 -21.65
C ALA A 50 -38.18 -0.79 -20.77
N GLY A 51 -37.86 -0.87 -19.47
CA GLY A 51 -38.40 -1.88 -18.55
C GLY A 51 -37.96 -3.33 -18.86
N THR A 52 -36.93 -3.52 -19.69
CA THR A 52 -36.45 -4.86 -20.14
C THR A 52 -35.10 -5.28 -19.53
N SER A 53 -34.57 -4.49 -18.58
CA SER A 53 -33.19 -4.61 -18.11
C SER A 53 -32.92 -5.84 -17.25
N ALA A 54 -33.94 -6.50 -16.67
CA ALA A 54 -33.78 -7.68 -15.83
C ALA A 54 -32.96 -8.81 -16.49
N SER A 55 -33.09 -8.99 -17.81
CA SER A 55 -32.36 -10.02 -18.55
C SER A 55 -30.85 -9.74 -18.68
N ARG A 56 -30.41 -8.50 -18.44
CA ARG A 56 -29.05 -8.00 -18.65
C ARG A 56 -28.13 -8.19 -17.43
N TYR A 57 -28.68 -8.50 -16.26
CA TYR A 57 -27.93 -8.57 -15.00
C TYR A 57 -27.92 -9.98 -14.39
N ASP A 58 -26.84 -10.30 -13.71
CA ASP A 58 -26.75 -11.38 -12.73
C ASP A 58 -27.01 -10.80 -11.34
N VAL A 59 -27.88 -11.47 -10.57
CA VAL A 59 -28.32 -11.04 -9.23
C VAL A 59 -27.79 -12.02 -8.19
N TYR A 60 -27.17 -11.50 -7.15
CA TYR A 60 -26.70 -12.23 -5.98
C TYR A 60 -27.26 -11.59 -4.71
N SER A 61 -27.78 -12.41 -3.80
CA SER A 61 -28.27 -11.90 -2.51
C SER A 61 -27.89 -12.80 -1.35
N VAL A 62 -27.77 -12.18 -0.19
CA VAL A 62 -27.57 -12.85 1.10
C VAL A 62 -28.67 -12.41 2.05
N ASP A 63 -29.27 -13.38 2.72
CA ASP A 63 -30.13 -13.18 3.87
C ASP A 63 -29.66 -14.12 5.01
N ASN A 64 -29.06 -13.52 6.04
CA ASN A 64 -28.47 -14.24 7.17
C ASN A 64 -29.50 -14.60 8.26
N GLN A 65 -30.80 -14.37 8.03
CA GLN A 65 -31.86 -14.75 8.96
C GLN A 65 -32.43 -16.14 8.71
N THR A 66 -32.18 -16.68 7.52
CA THR A 66 -32.51 -18.07 7.21
C THR A 66 -31.52 -19.01 7.92
N THR A 67 -31.99 -20.14 8.45
CA THR A 67 -31.12 -21.16 9.06
C THR A 67 -31.19 -22.44 8.21
N PRO A 68 -30.10 -22.81 7.49
CA PRO A 68 -28.85 -22.07 7.31
C PRO A 68 -29.04 -20.78 6.48
N PRO A 69 -28.09 -19.83 6.53
CA PRO A 69 -28.13 -18.61 5.72
C PRO A 69 -28.32 -18.93 4.24
N THR A 70 -29.20 -18.18 3.58
CA THR A 70 -29.59 -18.42 2.19
C THR A 70 -28.78 -17.51 1.30
N PHE A 71 -28.07 -18.11 0.36
CA PHE A 71 -27.43 -17.42 -0.74
C PHE A 71 -28.26 -17.63 -2.00
N GLY A 72 -28.80 -16.55 -2.56
CA GLY A 72 -29.62 -16.55 -3.77
C GLY A 72 -28.79 -16.21 -5.01
N THR A 73 -29.02 -16.95 -6.10
CA THR A 73 -28.51 -16.63 -7.44
C THR A 73 -29.66 -16.50 -8.44
N GLY A 74 -29.69 -15.42 -9.22
CA GLY A 74 -30.63 -15.22 -10.33
C GLY A 74 -31.93 -14.49 -9.98
N THR A 75 -32.52 -14.76 -8.81
CA THR A 75 -33.65 -14.00 -8.24
C THR A 75 -33.33 -13.62 -6.80
N ALA A 76 -33.89 -12.51 -6.31
CA ALA A 76 -33.71 -12.12 -4.92
C ALA A 76 -34.27 -13.22 -4.00
N ALA A 77 -33.50 -13.61 -2.99
CA ALA A 77 -33.85 -14.64 -2.03
C ALA A 77 -34.02 -14.02 -0.64
N GLY A 78 -35.11 -14.34 0.07
CA GLY A 78 -35.34 -13.86 1.43
C GLY A 78 -35.90 -12.44 1.48
N ASP A 79 -35.47 -11.67 2.47
CA ASP A 79 -35.92 -10.29 2.76
C ASP A 79 -35.21 -9.23 1.89
N VAL A 80 -35.19 -9.46 0.59
CA VAL A 80 -34.40 -8.70 -0.38
C VAL A 80 -35.21 -8.56 -1.66
N ALA A 81 -35.24 -7.39 -2.30
CA ALA A 81 -35.99 -7.18 -3.53
C ALA A 81 -35.26 -6.29 -4.55
N HIS A 82 -35.67 -6.45 -5.81
CA HIS A 82 -35.27 -5.59 -6.91
C HIS A 82 -36.46 -5.40 -7.88
N ASP A 83 -36.58 -4.21 -8.46
CA ASP A 83 -37.52 -3.90 -9.52
C ASP A 83 -36.82 -3.09 -10.60
N PHE A 84 -36.64 -3.70 -11.78
CA PHE A 84 -35.96 -3.08 -12.94
C PHE A 84 -36.86 -2.09 -13.70
N ALA A 85 -38.13 -1.97 -13.35
CA ALA A 85 -39.10 -1.10 -14.02
C ALA A 85 -39.86 -0.21 -13.02
N PHE A 86 -39.19 0.17 -11.92
CA PHE A 86 -39.82 0.94 -10.85
C PHE A 86 -40.16 2.35 -11.33
N ASN A 87 -41.44 2.69 -11.31
CA ASN A 87 -41.90 4.06 -11.59
C ASN A 87 -41.75 4.94 -10.34
N TYR A 88 -40.55 5.47 -10.14
CA TYR A 88 -40.24 6.32 -8.99
C TYR A 88 -41.03 7.64 -9.02
N GLY A 89 -41.43 8.12 -10.19
CA GLY A 89 -42.23 9.35 -10.33
C GLY A 89 -43.64 9.24 -9.75
N ALA A 90 -44.15 8.01 -9.60
CA ALA A 90 -45.41 7.73 -8.91
C ALA A 90 -45.26 7.54 -7.39
N TYR A 91 -44.03 7.39 -6.89
CA TYR A 91 -43.77 7.21 -5.47
C TYR A 91 -43.81 8.54 -4.73
N THR A 92 -44.51 8.57 -3.59
CA THR A 92 -44.59 9.73 -2.71
C THR A 92 -43.70 9.51 -1.48
N TYR A 93 -42.59 10.24 -1.38
CA TYR A 93 -41.67 10.17 -0.26
C TYR A 93 -41.99 11.24 0.79
N ARG A 94 -41.58 10.99 2.03
CA ARG A 94 -41.64 11.94 3.15
C ARG A 94 -40.31 12.64 3.32
N TYR A 95 -40.33 13.94 3.63
CA TYR A 95 -39.18 14.67 4.15
C TYR A 95 -39.59 15.71 5.21
N THR A 96 -38.60 16.30 5.86
CA THR A 96 -38.71 17.32 6.91
C THR A 96 -38.34 18.67 6.31
N ASP A 97 -39.27 19.64 6.35
CA ASP A 97 -39.03 20.98 5.81
C ASP A 97 -38.20 21.88 6.76
N ALA A 98 -37.89 23.12 6.33
CA ALA A 98 -37.15 24.10 7.13
C ALA A 98 -37.80 24.46 8.47
N PHE A 99 -39.10 24.20 8.64
CA PHE A 99 -39.84 24.46 9.86
C PHE A 99 -39.88 23.24 10.78
N GLY A 100 -39.24 22.14 10.38
CA GLY A 100 -39.27 20.86 11.10
C GLY A 100 -40.57 20.09 10.89
N SER A 101 -41.39 20.45 9.89
CA SER A 101 -42.66 19.80 9.61
C SER A 101 -42.47 18.65 8.62
N ALA A 102 -43.18 17.54 8.84
CA ALA A 102 -43.24 16.45 7.90
C ALA A 102 -44.08 16.84 6.68
N VAL A 103 -43.50 16.70 5.50
CA VAL A 103 -44.08 17.01 4.21
C VAL A 103 -43.84 15.86 3.24
N THR A 104 -44.61 15.79 2.15
CA THR A 104 -44.51 14.73 1.15
C THR A 104 -44.36 15.29 -0.25
N ALA A 105 -43.58 14.62 -1.10
CA ALA A 105 -43.40 14.97 -2.50
C ALA A 105 -43.22 13.72 -3.37
N THR A 106 -43.33 13.87 -4.70
CA THR A 106 -42.98 12.83 -5.66
C THR A 106 -41.50 12.92 -6.04
N ILE A 107 -40.87 11.79 -6.36
CA ILE A 107 -39.49 11.78 -6.84
C ILE A 107 -39.46 12.42 -8.26
N PRO A 108 -38.69 13.49 -8.49
CA PRO A 108 -38.57 14.10 -9.82
C PRO A 108 -37.81 13.16 -10.78
N PRO A 109 -37.89 13.36 -12.11
CA PRO A 109 -37.03 12.67 -13.08
C PRO A 109 -35.55 12.78 -12.71
N ALA A 110 -34.75 11.73 -12.94
CA ALA A 110 -33.33 11.79 -12.67
C ALA A 110 -32.64 12.80 -13.61
N PRO A 111 -31.53 13.43 -13.19
CA PRO A 111 -30.96 14.58 -13.90
C PRO A 111 -30.52 14.28 -15.34
N ARG A 112 -30.19 13.02 -15.66
CA ARG A 112 -29.74 12.60 -16.99
C ARG A 112 -30.78 11.80 -17.79
N SER A 113 -31.98 11.59 -17.25
CA SER A 113 -33.03 10.88 -17.96
C SER A 113 -33.56 11.74 -19.12
N THR A 114 -33.78 11.11 -20.27
CA THR A 114 -34.30 11.81 -21.46
C THR A 114 -35.82 11.73 -21.53
N GLY A 115 -36.48 12.75 -22.10
CA GLY A 115 -37.94 12.71 -22.33
C GLY A 115 -38.84 12.71 -21.08
N GLY A 116 -38.28 12.92 -19.89
CA GLY A 116 -39.03 12.96 -18.63
C GLY A 116 -39.39 11.59 -18.07
N SER A 117 -38.68 10.53 -18.47
CA SER A 117 -38.86 9.20 -17.89
C SER A 117 -38.70 9.23 -16.36
N SER A 118 -39.44 8.33 -15.70
CA SER A 118 -39.36 8.13 -14.26
C SER A 118 -39.28 6.65 -13.90
N ILE A 119 -38.66 5.86 -14.78
CA ILE A 119 -38.44 4.43 -14.61
C ILE A 119 -36.98 4.21 -14.22
N GLY A 120 -36.72 3.42 -13.20
CA GLY A 120 -35.36 3.10 -12.75
C GLY A 120 -35.29 1.72 -12.08
N LEU A 121 -34.07 1.35 -11.68
CA LEU A 121 -33.84 0.15 -10.87
C LEU A 121 -34.01 0.48 -9.39
N ARG A 122 -35.05 -0.05 -8.75
CA ARG A 122 -35.19 -0.04 -7.29
C ARG A 122 -34.51 -1.26 -6.69
N LEU A 123 -33.76 -1.05 -5.61
CA LEU A 123 -33.23 -2.09 -4.73
C LEU A 123 -33.64 -1.78 -3.29
N ASP A 124 -34.09 -2.79 -2.57
CA ASP A 124 -34.45 -2.70 -1.15
C ASP A 124 -34.15 -4.01 -0.43
N VAL A 125 -33.86 -3.90 0.87
CA VAL A 125 -33.45 -5.01 1.73
C VAL A 125 -34.04 -4.83 3.12
N ASN A 126 -34.19 -5.93 3.86
CA ASN A 126 -34.55 -5.98 5.27
C ASN A 126 -35.95 -5.44 5.64
N ASN A 127 -36.91 -5.54 4.73
CA ASN A 127 -38.25 -4.95 4.86
C ASN A 127 -39.18 -5.68 5.85
N SER A 128 -38.88 -6.93 6.20
CA SER A 128 -39.82 -7.81 6.92
C SER A 128 -39.20 -8.58 8.08
N SER A 129 -37.88 -8.49 8.23
CA SER A 129 -37.07 -9.27 9.15
C SER A 129 -35.90 -8.42 9.66
N GLY A 130 -35.14 -8.86 10.67
CA GLY A 130 -34.26 -7.99 11.47
C GLY A 130 -32.77 -8.30 11.35
N GLY A 131 -32.29 -8.74 10.18
CA GLY A 131 -30.94 -9.29 10.05
C GLY A 131 -30.20 -8.71 8.88
N THR A 132 -29.00 -9.22 8.64
CA THR A 132 -28.23 -8.76 7.49
C THR A 132 -28.87 -9.24 6.19
N ALA A 133 -29.17 -8.28 5.32
CA ALA A 133 -29.72 -8.50 3.99
C ALA A 133 -28.92 -7.67 2.97
N ILE A 134 -28.43 -8.34 1.92
CA ILE A 134 -27.53 -7.73 0.92
C ILE A 134 -27.97 -8.17 -0.47
N ILE A 135 -28.02 -7.23 -1.43
CA ILE A 135 -28.24 -7.53 -2.86
C ILE A 135 -27.19 -6.86 -3.74
N ASN A 136 -26.64 -7.61 -4.69
CA ASN A 136 -25.59 -7.17 -5.60
C ASN A 136 -25.93 -7.61 -7.04
N LEU A 137 -25.84 -6.66 -7.97
CA LEU A 137 -26.18 -6.81 -9.37
C LEU A 137 -24.94 -6.52 -10.23
N TYR A 138 -24.68 -7.39 -11.20
CA TYR A 138 -23.60 -7.25 -12.17
C TYR A 138 -24.16 -7.36 -13.59
N PRO A 139 -23.82 -6.46 -14.53
CA PRO A 139 -24.10 -6.73 -15.93
C PRO A 139 -23.46 -8.04 -16.37
N LYS A 140 -24.23 -8.86 -17.09
CA LYS A 140 -23.74 -10.11 -17.68
C LYS A 140 -22.59 -9.80 -18.63
N LEU A 141 -21.62 -10.72 -18.71
CA LEU A 141 -20.44 -10.57 -19.57
C LEU A 141 -20.80 -10.19 -21.02
N ALA A 142 -21.85 -10.79 -21.57
CA ALA A 142 -22.33 -10.54 -22.93
C ALA A 142 -22.87 -9.10 -23.17
N GLN A 143 -23.09 -8.32 -22.11
CA GLN A 143 -23.58 -6.95 -22.19
C GLN A 143 -22.45 -5.93 -22.35
N TYR A 144 -21.21 -6.30 -22.03
CA TYR A 144 -20.07 -5.43 -22.26
C TYR A 144 -19.69 -5.42 -23.74
N ALA A 145 -19.15 -4.28 -24.18
CA ALA A 145 -18.58 -4.15 -25.52
C ALA A 145 -17.58 -5.29 -25.80
N GLY A 146 -17.85 -6.07 -26.86
CA GLY A 146 -17.02 -7.21 -27.26
C GLY A 146 -17.18 -8.48 -26.41
N GLY A 147 -18.08 -8.51 -25.43
CA GLY A 147 -18.31 -9.69 -24.58
C GLY A 147 -17.11 -10.04 -23.67
N VAL A 148 -16.31 -9.03 -23.32
CA VAL A 148 -15.11 -9.16 -22.47
C VAL A 148 -15.24 -8.26 -21.26
N LEU A 149 -14.54 -8.63 -20.18
CA LEU A 149 -14.51 -7.79 -18.99
C LEU A 149 -13.83 -6.45 -19.29
N PRO A 150 -14.42 -5.32 -18.86
CA PRO A 150 -13.78 -4.02 -18.88
C PRO A 150 -12.41 -4.04 -18.22
N SER A 151 -11.45 -3.30 -18.76
CA SER A 151 -10.10 -3.20 -18.20
C SER A 151 -9.44 -1.86 -18.49
N GLY A 152 -8.36 -1.57 -17.78
CA GLY A 152 -7.61 -0.33 -17.93
C GLY A 152 -8.38 0.88 -17.40
N ASP A 153 -8.09 2.06 -17.95
CA ASP A 153 -8.65 3.32 -17.47
C ASP A 153 -10.13 3.44 -17.81
N GLN A 154 -10.99 3.51 -16.80
CA GLN A 154 -12.44 3.42 -16.97
C GLN A 154 -13.18 4.22 -15.90
N LYS A 155 -14.43 4.59 -16.20
CA LYS A 155 -15.29 5.40 -15.35
C LYS A 155 -16.71 4.86 -15.39
N LEU A 156 -17.23 4.46 -14.23
CA LEU A 156 -18.64 4.21 -13.98
C LEU A 156 -19.31 5.50 -13.50
N SER A 157 -20.47 5.82 -14.06
CA SER A 157 -21.35 6.87 -13.57
C SER A 157 -22.81 6.42 -13.54
N PHE A 158 -23.59 6.87 -12.57
CA PHE A 158 -25.03 6.59 -12.44
C PHE A 158 -25.70 7.64 -11.57
N ASP A 159 -26.98 7.87 -11.79
CA ASP A 159 -27.82 8.70 -10.93
C ASP A 159 -28.41 7.81 -9.85
N LEU A 160 -28.40 8.33 -8.62
CA LEU A 160 -28.84 7.60 -7.44
C LEU A 160 -29.80 8.45 -6.64
N TRP A 161 -30.95 7.87 -6.29
CA TRP A 161 -31.84 8.37 -5.26
C TRP A 161 -31.79 7.42 -4.07
N MET A 162 -31.31 7.91 -2.93
CA MET A 162 -31.35 7.15 -1.67
C MET A 162 -32.57 7.56 -0.87
N ASN A 163 -33.53 6.67 -0.67
CA ASN A 163 -34.68 6.92 0.19
C ASN A 163 -34.51 6.21 1.54
N TYR A 164 -35.11 6.80 2.58
CA TYR A 164 -35.18 6.22 3.91
C TYR A 164 -36.46 6.69 4.62
N ASN A 165 -36.92 5.92 5.61
CA ASN A 165 -38.11 6.21 6.39
C ASN A 165 -37.89 7.32 7.44
N GLY A 166 -38.98 7.90 7.96
CA GLY A 166 -38.90 8.84 9.07
C GLY A 166 -38.46 10.25 8.68
N GLY A 167 -38.07 11.03 9.69
CA GLY A 167 -37.69 12.44 9.54
C GLY A 167 -36.18 12.66 9.44
N TYR A 168 -35.74 13.84 9.87
CA TYR A 168 -34.33 14.20 10.01
C TYR A 168 -33.52 13.11 10.74
N GLU A 169 -32.41 12.65 10.14
CA GLU A 169 -31.56 11.54 10.62
C GLU A 169 -32.24 10.16 10.67
N GLY A 170 -33.33 9.97 9.91
CA GLY A 170 -33.92 8.65 9.67
C GLY A 170 -34.91 8.16 10.73
N GLY A 171 -35.55 7.03 10.45
CA GLY A 171 -36.51 6.36 11.31
C GLY A 171 -35.96 5.06 11.90
N GLY A 172 -36.86 4.17 12.32
CA GLY A 172 -36.45 2.85 12.80
C GLY A 172 -35.89 2.02 11.65
N GLY A 173 -34.62 1.62 11.73
CA GLY A 173 -33.99 0.70 10.77
C GLY A 173 -33.41 1.35 9.51
N SER A 174 -33.52 2.67 9.32
CA SER A 174 -33.11 3.42 8.12
C SER A 174 -31.62 3.42 7.75
N THR A 175 -30.83 2.59 8.40
CA THR A 175 -29.38 2.57 8.25
C THR A 175 -28.94 1.62 7.13
N GLU A 176 -29.56 1.73 5.96
CA GLU A 176 -29.21 0.99 4.76
C GLU A 176 -28.25 1.76 3.85
N TRP A 177 -27.60 1.05 2.94
CA TRP A 177 -26.45 1.54 2.17
C TRP A 177 -26.66 1.21 0.71
N PHE A 178 -26.55 2.19 -0.19
CA PHE A 178 -26.22 1.79 -1.55
C PHE A 178 -24.81 1.24 -1.57
N VAL A 179 -24.56 0.31 -2.48
CA VAL A 179 -23.22 -0.17 -2.80
C VAL A 179 -23.00 -0.02 -4.30
N ALA A 180 -21.82 0.45 -4.67
CA ALA A 180 -21.42 0.45 -6.07
C ALA A 180 -19.93 0.18 -6.20
N GLY A 181 -19.53 -0.43 -7.31
CA GLY A 181 -18.14 -0.84 -7.50
C GLY A 181 -17.71 -1.00 -8.95
N ILE A 182 -16.40 -1.12 -9.12
CA ILE A 182 -15.73 -1.34 -10.40
C ILE A 182 -14.61 -2.36 -10.23
N ASN A 183 -14.19 -2.98 -11.35
CA ASN A 183 -13.20 -4.06 -11.35
C ASN A 183 -13.57 -5.21 -10.41
N GLN A 184 -14.86 -5.50 -10.32
CA GLN A 184 -15.39 -6.54 -9.45
C GLN A 184 -15.24 -7.91 -10.12
N GLU A 185 -14.89 -8.92 -9.34
CA GLU A 185 -14.79 -10.30 -9.81
C GLU A 185 -16.14 -10.85 -10.31
N GLY A 186 -17.24 -10.36 -9.75
CA GLY A 186 -18.59 -10.88 -10.01
C GLY A 186 -18.84 -12.22 -9.29
N GLY A 187 -19.99 -12.83 -9.57
CA GLY A 187 -20.28 -14.19 -9.10
C GLY A 187 -20.66 -14.33 -7.62
N GLY A 188 -20.85 -13.24 -6.88
CA GLY A 188 -21.16 -13.23 -5.44
C GLY A 188 -21.34 -11.82 -4.87
N ILE A 189 -21.09 -11.63 -3.56
CA ILE A 189 -21.24 -10.32 -2.89
C ILE A 189 -19.90 -9.56 -2.89
N GLY A 190 -19.88 -8.35 -3.45
CA GLY A 190 -18.78 -7.40 -3.41
C GLY A 190 -19.06 -6.25 -2.43
N GLY A 191 -18.00 -5.64 -1.87
CA GLY A 191 -18.16 -4.56 -0.89
C GLY A 191 -18.39 -5.09 0.54
N PRO A 192 -19.32 -4.54 1.33
CA PRO A 192 -19.60 -5.01 2.68
C PRO A 192 -19.96 -6.51 2.70
N VAL A 193 -19.40 -7.26 3.65
CA VAL A 193 -19.80 -8.65 3.92
C VAL A 193 -19.92 -8.82 5.42
N VAL A 194 -21.03 -9.38 5.89
CA VAL A 194 -21.24 -9.66 7.31
C VAL A 194 -21.81 -11.07 7.49
N GLY A 195 -21.16 -11.85 8.37
CA GLY A 195 -21.66 -13.14 8.86
C GLY A 195 -20.62 -14.27 8.85
N PRO A 196 -20.68 -15.22 9.80
CA PRO A 196 -19.89 -16.45 9.76
C PRO A 196 -20.44 -17.40 8.69
N GLY A 197 -19.70 -17.57 7.59
CA GLY A 197 -20.03 -18.48 6.49
C GLY A 197 -18.95 -18.40 5.40
N PRO A 198 -18.85 -19.39 4.49
CA PRO A 198 -17.89 -19.37 3.39
C PRO A 198 -18.36 -18.39 2.31
N PHE A 199 -18.33 -17.09 2.60
CA PHE A 199 -18.51 -16.05 1.60
C PHE A 199 -17.13 -15.75 1.02
N PRO A 200 -16.83 -16.20 -0.21
CA PRO A 200 -15.52 -15.97 -0.79
C PRO A 200 -15.29 -14.46 -0.89
N THR A 201 -14.13 -14.01 -0.39
CA THR A 201 -13.63 -12.66 -0.66
C THR A 201 -13.61 -12.45 -2.18
N ARG A 202 -14.29 -11.41 -2.64
CA ARG A 202 -14.40 -11.06 -4.05
C ARG A 202 -13.43 -9.95 -4.37
N ARG A 203 -12.67 -10.11 -5.45
CA ARG A 203 -11.76 -9.03 -5.87
C ARG A 203 -12.54 -7.83 -6.36
N GLY A 204 -12.00 -6.63 -6.11
CA GLY A 204 -12.52 -5.38 -6.69
C GLY A 204 -12.63 -4.25 -5.70
N TYR A 205 -13.14 -3.12 -6.20
CA TYR A 205 -13.29 -1.88 -5.45
C TYR A 205 -14.76 -1.51 -5.32
N ALA A 206 -15.19 -1.13 -4.12
CA ALA A 206 -16.56 -0.69 -3.88
C ALA A 206 -16.60 0.52 -2.95
N MET A 207 -17.68 1.29 -3.03
CA MET A 207 -18.10 2.22 -2.00
C MET A 207 -19.47 1.80 -1.46
N ALA A 208 -19.73 2.13 -0.21
CA ALA A 208 -21.05 2.06 0.38
C ALA A 208 -21.35 3.37 1.10
N VAL A 209 -22.52 3.96 0.86
CA VAL A 209 -22.91 5.21 1.53
C VAL A 209 -24.33 5.11 2.06
N ASN A 210 -24.54 5.59 3.28
CA ASN A 210 -25.83 5.63 3.93
C ASN A 210 -26.65 6.88 3.53
N GLY A 211 -27.98 6.72 3.52
CA GLY A 211 -28.93 7.76 3.15
C GLY A 211 -29.23 8.81 4.23
N GLU A 212 -29.00 8.53 5.53
CA GLU A 212 -29.48 9.36 6.66
C GLU A 212 -28.46 9.74 7.76
N ARG A 213 -27.18 9.34 7.63
CA ARG A 213 -26.04 9.77 8.48
C ARG A 213 -26.01 9.25 9.93
N GLY A 214 -26.87 8.29 10.29
CA GLY A 214 -27.00 7.77 11.65
C GLY A 214 -25.87 6.85 12.13
N ASN A 215 -25.07 6.27 11.24
CA ASN A 215 -24.12 5.19 11.58
C ASN A 215 -22.71 5.68 11.98
N GLY A 216 -22.49 6.99 12.03
CA GLY A 216 -21.21 7.58 12.44
C GLY A 216 -20.01 7.25 11.54
N ALA A 217 -20.24 6.59 10.40
CA ALA A 217 -19.27 6.15 9.41
C ALA A 217 -19.96 5.94 8.06
N ASP A 218 -20.60 7.01 7.58
CA ASP A 218 -21.60 7.09 6.51
C ASP A 218 -21.04 6.97 5.08
N TYR A 219 -19.74 7.17 4.89
CA TYR A 219 -19.06 7.07 3.60
C TYR A 219 -17.96 6.01 3.67
N ARG A 220 -18.21 4.81 3.15
CA ARG A 220 -17.28 3.68 3.26
C ARG A 220 -16.71 3.31 1.90
N VAL A 221 -15.44 2.90 1.88
CA VAL A 221 -14.80 2.31 0.71
C VAL A 221 -14.15 0.97 1.07
N TYR A 222 -14.11 0.08 0.09
CA TYR A 222 -13.72 -1.32 0.25
C TYR A 222 -12.78 -1.75 -0.87
N ARG A 223 -11.84 -2.64 -0.53
CA ARG A 223 -11.12 -3.49 -1.49
C ARG A 223 -11.23 -4.92 -1.05
N ASN A 224 -11.51 -5.80 -1.99
CA ASN A 224 -11.57 -7.24 -1.73
C ASN A 224 -12.48 -7.57 -0.53
N ASN A 225 -13.64 -6.90 -0.45
CA ASN A 225 -14.60 -6.92 0.66
C ASN A 225 -14.07 -6.44 2.03
N THR A 226 -12.83 -5.97 2.10
CA THR A 226 -12.24 -5.38 3.30
C THR A 226 -12.52 -3.88 3.32
N ARG A 227 -13.17 -3.40 4.40
CA ARG A 227 -13.36 -1.96 4.63
C ARG A 227 -12.02 -1.31 4.93
N TYR A 228 -11.77 -0.16 4.31
CA TYR A 228 -10.67 0.70 4.71
C TYR A 228 -11.10 1.68 5.80
N SER A 229 -10.57 1.52 7.02
CA SER A 229 -10.79 2.45 8.13
C SER A 229 -9.77 3.60 8.06
N GLY A 230 -10.23 4.84 7.90
CA GLY A 230 -9.39 6.04 7.84
C GLY A 230 -9.28 6.79 9.17
N THR A 231 -9.27 6.09 10.31
CA THR A 231 -9.64 6.67 11.61
C THR A 231 -8.48 7.10 12.52
N ALA A 232 -7.20 6.81 12.22
CA ALA A 232 -6.08 7.27 13.06
C ALA A 232 -4.80 7.62 12.26
N PRO A 233 -4.20 8.81 12.44
CA PRO A 233 -2.88 9.15 11.88
C PRO A 233 -1.71 8.51 12.67
N PRO A 234 -0.52 8.33 12.05
CA PRO A 234 -0.21 8.55 10.65
C PRO A 234 -0.86 7.51 9.76
N LEU A 235 -1.26 7.96 8.58
CA LEU A 235 -2.07 7.18 7.68
C LEU A 235 -1.21 6.19 6.91
N THR A 236 -1.63 4.93 6.84
CA THR A 236 -0.90 3.89 6.11
C THR A 236 -1.33 3.83 4.63
N ILE A 237 -0.53 3.12 3.82
CA ILE A 237 -0.78 2.84 2.39
C ILE A 237 -2.14 2.14 2.12
N ASP A 238 -2.68 1.45 3.13
CA ASP A 238 -3.92 0.70 2.99
C ASP A 238 -5.15 1.51 3.35
N GLU A 239 -5.06 2.83 3.45
CA GLU A 239 -6.22 3.65 3.78
C GLU A 239 -7.09 4.06 2.60
N ALA A 240 -8.31 4.47 2.94
CA ALA A 240 -9.32 4.95 2.01
C ALA A 240 -8.92 6.22 1.25
N GLY A 241 -8.08 7.07 1.85
CA GLY A 241 -7.72 8.38 1.30
C GLY A 241 -8.91 9.34 1.19
N TYR A 242 -9.75 9.42 2.23
CA TYR A 242 -10.85 10.40 2.30
C TYR A 242 -10.31 11.84 2.17
N VAL A 243 -11.05 12.68 1.45
CA VAL A 243 -10.75 14.13 1.35
C VAL A 243 -11.07 14.84 2.66
N ALA A 244 -12.14 14.42 3.33
CA ALA A 244 -12.50 14.92 4.65
C ALA A 244 -11.35 14.68 5.64
N GLN A 245 -10.94 15.74 6.34
CA GLN A 245 -9.94 15.67 7.39
C GLN A 245 -10.62 15.41 8.75
N LEU A 246 -9.85 14.95 9.75
CA LEU A 246 -10.36 14.88 11.11
C LEU A 246 -10.56 16.30 11.63
N ASP A 247 -11.77 16.63 12.07
CA ASP A 247 -12.08 17.89 12.77
C ASP A 247 -11.96 17.76 14.30
N GLY A 248 -11.55 16.59 14.78
CA GLY A 248 -11.42 16.25 16.20
C GLY A 248 -12.73 15.84 16.88
N THR A 249 -13.88 15.97 16.20
CA THR A 249 -15.20 15.64 16.74
C THR A 249 -15.80 14.43 16.04
N PHE A 250 -15.64 14.33 14.72
CA PHE A 250 -16.20 13.26 13.91
C PHE A 250 -15.15 12.59 13.03
N GLY A 251 -15.40 11.31 12.71
CA GLY A 251 -14.58 10.55 11.78
C GLY A 251 -14.54 11.16 10.38
N ARG A 252 -13.56 10.78 9.58
CA ARG A 252 -13.40 11.28 8.20
C ARG A 252 -14.43 10.71 7.24
N ASP A 253 -15.03 9.58 7.58
CA ASP A 253 -16.10 8.90 6.85
C ASP A 253 -17.48 9.22 7.42
N ASN A 254 -17.56 10.05 8.45
CA ASN A 254 -18.81 10.38 9.12
C ASN A 254 -19.44 11.61 8.45
N GLY A 255 -20.70 11.54 8.01
CA GLY A 255 -21.36 12.69 7.37
C GLY A 255 -21.57 13.87 8.31
N ARG A 256 -21.44 13.70 9.64
CA ARG A 256 -21.37 14.81 10.61
C ARG A 256 -20.13 15.67 10.40
N ASN A 257 -19.11 15.20 9.68
CA ASN A 257 -17.94 15.99 9.34
C ASN A 257 -18.35 17.23 8.51
N VAL A 258 -17.76 18.37 8.83
CA VAL A 258 -18.05 19.67 8.17
C VAL A 258 -17.89 19.61 6.65
N TYR A 259 -16.98 18.77 6.14
CA TYR A 259 -16.79 18.57 4.71
C TYR A 259 -18.08 18.10 4.02
N TYR A 260 -18.70 17.04 4.53
CA TYR A 260 -19.93 16.49 3.95
C TYR A 260 -21.11 17.42 4.18
N GLN A 261 -21.23 18.04 5.35
CA GLN A 261 -22.29 19.03 5.59
C GLN A 261 -22.21 20.23 4.63
N THR A 262 -21.01 20.58 4.16
CA THR A 262 -20.83 21.62 3.14
C THR A 262 -21.23 21.12 1.76
N LEU A 263 -20.91 19.87 1.44
CA LEU A 263 -21.22 19.27 0.15
C LEU A 263 -22.73 18.96 0.00
N PHE A 264 -23.36 18.57 1.10
CA PHE A 264 -24.77 18.20 1.22
C PHE A 264 -25.41 19.00 2.35
N PRO A 265 -25.67 20.31 2.17
CA PRO A 265 -26.23 21.15 3.20
C PRO A 265 -27.72 20.89 3.40
N PHE A 266 -28.29 21.34 4.52
CA PHE A 266 -29.74 21.44 4.64
C PHE A 266 -30.29 22.38 3.56
N ASN A 267 -31.32 21.96 2.80
CA ASN A 267 -31.95 22.77 1.77
C ASN A 267 -33.43 22.38 1.59
N ASP A 268 -34.31 23.23 2.11
CA ASP A 268 -35.76 23.07 2.15
C ASP A 268 -36.46 23.09 0.79
N GLY A 269 -35.84 23.69 -0.23
CA GLY A 269 -36.37 23.76 -1.59
C GLY A 269 -35.81 22.71 -2.55
N ALA A 270 -34.66 22.12 -2.23
CA ALA A 270 -34.05 21.07 -3.03
C ALA A 270 -34.37 19.66 -2.51
N GLY A 271 -34.80 19.53 -1.24
CA GLY A 271 -35.13 18.27 -0.54
C GLY A 271 -34.16 17.84 0.58
N TRP A 272 -33.08 18.61 0.87
CA TRP A 272 -31.93 18.12 1.66
C TRP A 272 -32.28 18.29 3.10
N GLU A 273 -32.86 17.26 3.68
CA GLU A 273 -33.28 17.31 5.06
C GLU A 273 -32.15 16.95 6.04
N THR A 274 -31.20 16.09 5.66
CA THR A 274 -30.13 15.65 6.58
C THR A 274 -28.76 16.12 6.09
N PRO A 275 -28.14 17.14 6.74
CA PRO A 275 -26.84 17.66 6.36
C PRO A 275 -25.75 16.60 6.36
N GLY A 276 -24.95 16.54 5.30
CA GLY A 276 -23.87 15.58 5.13
C GLY A 276 -24.32 14.19 4.72
N SER A 277 -25.60 14.02 4.40
CA SER A 277 -26.17 12.77 3.89
C SER A 277 -26.66 12.93 2.47
N ILE A 278 -26.65 11.85 1.66
CA ILE A 278 -27.03 11.86 0.24
C ILE A 278 -28.52 11.59 -0.04
N GLY A 279 -29.29 11.22 0.98
CA GLY A 279 -30.66 10.74 0.80
C GLY A 279 -31.70 11.82 0.55
N LYS A 280 -32.80 11.41 -0.10
CA LYS A 280 -33.96 12.19 -0.54
C LYS A 280 -33.65 13.19 -1.66
N HIS A 281 -32.63 12.86 -2.46
CA HIS A 281 -32.21 13.57 -3.69
C HIS A 281 -31.62 12.66 -4.72
N TRP A 282 -31.62 13.17 -5.95
CA TRP A 282 -30.68 12.73 -6.97
C TRP A 282 -29.27 13.22 -6.70
N VAL A 283 -28.36 12.26 -6.64
CA VAL A 283 -26.92 12.49 -6.77
C VAL A 283 -26.37 11.74 -7.97
N THR A 284 -25.38 12.32 -8.63
CA THR A 284 -24.59 11.60 -9.64
C THR A 284 -23.35 11.04 -8.98
N VAL A 285 -23.25 9.70 -8.94
CA VAL A 285 -22.09 8.99 -8.42
C VAL A 285 -21.14 8.66 -9.56
N GLU A 286 -19.84 8.82 -9.33
CA GLU A 286 -18.78 8.41 -10.23
C GLU A 286 -17.76 7.53 -9.48
N ILE A 287 -17.44 6.38 -10.05
CA ILE A 287 -16.30 5.55 -9.63
C ILE A 287 -15.39 5.38 -10.82
N SER A 288 -14.15 5.85 -10.74
CA SER A 288 -13.18 5.72 -11.83
C SER A 288 -11.89 5.03 -11.39
N TYR A 289 -11.36 4.19 -12.27
CA TYR A 289 -10.02 3.62 -12.16
C TYR A 289 -9.18 4.24 -13.26
N VAL A 290 -8.19 5.06 -12.90
CA VAL A 290 -7.39 5.84 -13.85
C VAL A 290 -5.97 5.90 -13.31
N ASP A 291 -4.97 5.53 -14.11
CA ASP A 291 -3.55 5.56 -13.69
C ASP A 291 -3.22 4.69 -12.46
N GLY A 292 -3.96 3.58 -12.27
CA GLY A 292 -3.81 2.77 -11.06
C GLY A 292 -4.27 3.49 -9.80
N ILE A 293 -5.20 4.44 -9.95
CA ILE A 293 -5.85 5.15 -8.85
C ILE A 293 -7.35 4.95 -8.97
N VAL A 294 -7.98 4.56 -7.87
CA VAL A 294 -9.43 4.50 -7.77
C VAL A 294 -9.93 5.81 -7.17
N TYR A 295 -10.89 6.46 -7.82
CA TYR A 295 -11.54 7.68 -7.38
C TYR A 295 -13.03 7.44 -7.15
N TYR A 296 -13.56 8.03 -6.08
CA TYR A 296 -14.98 8.04 -5.76
C TYR A 296 -15.46 9.48 -5.69
N ARG A 297 -16.42 9.86 -6.54
CA ARG A 297 -17.02 11.19 -6.55
C ARG A 297 -18.53 11.12 -6.43
N ILE A 298 -19.10 12.14 -5.81
CA ILE A 298 -20.56 12.37 -5.76
C ILE A 298 -20.79 13.83 -6.14
N ASN A 299 -21.66 14.07 -7.12
CA ASN A 299 -21.92 15.40 -7.70
C ASN A 299 -20.63 16.11 -8.17
N GLY A 300 -19.67 15.33 -8.68
CA GLY A 300 -18.35 15.81 -9.12
C GLY A 300 -17.36 16.10 -7.98
N ALA A 301 -17.79 16.13 -6.72
CA ALA A 301 -16.90 16.32 -5.57
C ALA A 301 -16.20 15.01 -5.20
N LEU A 302 -14.89 15.09 -4.94
CA LEU A 302 -14.07 13.94 -4.57
C LEU A 302 -14.33 13.53 -3.12
N ILE A 303 -14.80 12.31 -2.90
CA ILE A 303 -15.04 11.74 -1.57
C ILE A 303 -13.79 11.07 -1.04
N ALA A 304 -13.22 10.18 -1.85
CA ALA A 304 -12.04 9.39 -1.51
C ALA A 304 -11.29 9.01 -2.79
N ALA A 305 -9.97 8.81 -2.67
CA ALA A 305 -9.18 8.21 -3.72
C ALA A 305 -7.92 7.55 -3.17
N ARG A 306 -7.46 6.49 -3.85
CA ARG A 306 -6.25 5.77 -3.47
C ARG A 306 -5.51 5.14 -4.65
N SER A 307 -4.19 5.05 -4.53
CA SER A 307 -3.35 4.26 -5.44
C SER A 307 -3.53 2.77 -5.17
N ASP A 308 -3.95 2.03 -6.20
CA ASP A 308 -4.06 0.57 -6.18
C ASP A 308 -4.07 0.04 -7.61
N ASN A 309 -3.12 -0.82 -7.96
CA ASN A 309 -3.00 -1.43 -9.28
C ASN A 309 -3.21 -2.94 -9.26
N THR A 310 -3.69 -3.49 -8.14
CA THR A 310 -3.79 -4.94 -7.96
C THR A 310 -5.00 -5.55 -8.67
N VAL A 311 -6.02 -4.74 -8.95
CA VAL A 311 -7.19 -5.13 -9.74
C VAL A 311 -7.43 -4.06 -10.80
N SER A 312 -7.35 -4.44 -12.08
CA SER A 312 -7.41 -3.51 -13.22
C SER A 312 -8.47 -3.91 -14.26
N SER A 313 -9.24 -4.96 -13.98
CA SER A 313 -10.31 -5.46 -14.83
C SER A 313 -11.40 -6.12 -13.99
N GLY A 314 -12.65 -6.04 -14.43
CA GLY A 314 -13.79 -6.72 -13.81
C GLY A 314 -15.13 -6.06 -14.13
N HIS A 315 -16.18 -6.58 -13.54
CA HIS A 315 -17.54 -6.06 -13.65
C HIS A 315 -17.71 -4.72 -12.92
N ILE A 316 -18.76 -3.99 -13.28
CA ILE A 316 -19.36 -2.99 -12.39
C ILE A 316 -20.33 -3.67 -11.43
N LEU A 317 -20.50 -3.10 -10.25
CA LEU A 317 -21.44 -3.56 -9.22
C LEU A 317 -22.43 -2.44 -8.91
N LEU A 318 -23.71 -2.78 -8.82
CA LEU A 318 -24.77 -1.99 -8.19
C LEU A 318 -25.36 -2.82 -7.06
N GLY A 319 -25.66 -2.24 -5.91
CA GLY A 319 -26.15 -2.99 -4.76
C GLY A 319 -26.83 -2.14 -3.70
N TYR A 320 -27.47 -2.83 -2.76
CA TYR A 320 -28.10 -2.24 -1.58
C TYR A 320 -27.94 -3.21 -0.41
N ASP A 321 -27.49 -2.69 0.71
CA ASP A 321 -27.04 -3.49 1.84
C ASP A 321 -27.61 -2.94 3.14
N ASP A 322 -28.13 -3.83 3.97
CA ASP A 322 -28.24 -3.64 5.40
C ASP A 322 -27.41 -4.72 6.08
N PHE A 323 -26.26 -4.31 6.60
CA PHE A 323 -25.38 -5.18 7.36
C PHE A 323 -25.54 -5.00 8.87
N ASN A 324 -26.54 -4.24 9.31
CA ASN A 324 -26.98 -4.20 10.69
C ASN A 324 -28.04 -5.29 10.94
N ASN A 325 -28.40 -5.47 12.21
CA ASN A 325 -29.40 -6.44 12.64
C ASN A 325 -30.70 -5.75 13.08
N THR A 326 -31.26 -4.91 12.19
CA THR A 326 -32.44 -4.09 12.47
C THR A 326 -33.38 -4.05 11.28
N THR A 327 -34.67 -4.36 11.46
CA THR A 327 -35.65 -4.27 10.38
C THR A 327 -35.85 -2.84 9.89
N ALA A 328 -35.85 -2.67 8.57
CA ALA A 328 -36.23 -1.45 7.88
C ALA A 328 -37.73 -1.20 8.12
N ALA A 329 -38.08 -0.29 9.03
CA ALA A 329 -39.49 -0.05 9.33
C ALA A 329 -40.17 0.69 8.17
N LEU A 330 -41.49 0.52 8.04
CA LEU A 330 -42.30 1.38 7.17
C LEU A 330 -42.21 2.83 7.62
N ASP A 331 -42.45 3.77 6.71
CA ASP A 331 -42.60 5.17 7.08
C ASP A 331 -43.80 5.36 8.03
N ASP A 332 -43.56 6.05 9.14
CA ASP A 332 -44.52 6.24 10.22
C ASP A 332 -45.70 7.18 9.86
N ILE A 333 -45.62 7.89 8.73
CA ILE A 333 -46.70 8.74 8.22
C ILE A 333 -47.37 8.11 7.00
N THR A 334 -46.61 7.71 5.99
CA THR A 334 -47.19 7.22 4.74
C THR A 334 -47.58 5.73 4.82
N GLY A 335 -47.01 4.98 5.77
CA GLY A 335 -47.28 3.55 5.95
C GLY A 335 -46.78 2.67 4.81
N VAL A 336 -45.91 3.21 3.94
CA VAL A 336 -45.29 2.47 2.82
C VAL A 336 -43.81 2.24 3.08
N ASP A 337 -43.24 1.26 2.38
CA ASP A 337 -41.80 1.02 2.42
C ASP A 337 -41.05 2.20 1.79
N ALA A 338 -40.12 2.74 2.56
CA ALA A 338 -39.35 3.93 2.26
C ALA A 338 -37.84 3.70 2.27
N ASN A 339 -37.34 2.49 2.54
CA ASN A 339 -35.90 2.24 2.63
C ASN A 339 -35.41 1.53 1.37
N PHE A 340 -35.03 2.32 0.37
CA PHE A 340 -34.62 1.80 -0.92
C PHE A 340 -33.63 2.73 -1.62
N GLY A 341 -32.86 2.18 -2.53
CA GLY A 341 -32.08 2.92 -3.51
C GLY A 341 -32.71 2.83 -4.90
N VAL A 342 -32.73 3.93 -5.65
CA VAL A 342 -33.07 3.93 -7.08
C VAL A 342 -31.84 4.29 -7.88
N PHE A 343 -31.46 3.41 -8.81
CA PHE A 343 -30.38 3.63 -9.77
C PHE A 343 -30.97 3.94 -11.14
N ASP A 344 -30.41 4.95 -11.80
CA ASP A 344 -30.77 5.33 -13.17
C ASP A 344 -29.53 5.80 -13.96
N ASN A 345 -29.61 5.85 -15.28
CA ASN A 345 -28.59 6.38 -16.18
C ASN A 345 -27.18 5.79 -15.93
N VAL A 346 -27.10 4.46 -15.81
CA VAL A 346 -25.86 3.73 -15.56
C VAL A 346 -25.03 3.70 -16.83
N VAL A 347 -23.80 4.22 -16.76
CA VAL A 347 -22.87 4.24 -17.89
C VAL A 347 -21.47 3.89 -17.41
N LEU A 348 -20.87 2.88 -18.05
CA LEU A 348 -19.45 2.56 -17.95
C LEU A 348 -18.75 2.99 -19.23
N GLU A 349 -17.68 3.75 -19.09
CA GLU A 349 -16.92 4.30 -20.21
C GLU A 349 -15.43 3.96 -20.09
N GLN A 350 -14.80 3.65 -21.21
CA GLN A 350 -13.34 3.68 -21.32
C GLN A 350 -12.87 5.13 -21.31
N VAL A 351 -11.87 5.42 -20.49
CA VAL A 351 -11.26 6.74 -20.35
C VAL A 351 -9.94 6.77 -21.11
N THR A 352 -9.82 7.69 -22.07
CA THR A 352 -8.51 8.06 -22.63
C THR A 352 -7.97 9.29 -21.91
N GLN A 353 -6.76 9.21 -21.37
CA GLN A 353 -6.12 10.34 -20.72
C GLN A 353 -5.34 11.20 -21.72
N VAL A 354 -5.46 12.51 -21.55
CA VAL A 354 -4.60 13.49 -22.20
C VAL A 354 -3.65 14.03 -21.13
N ARG A 355 -2.35 13.72 -21.24
CA ARG A 355 -1.34 14.08 -20.25
C ARG A 355 -0.23 14.95 -20.83
N PRO A 356 0.30 15.92 -20.06
CA PRO A 356 1.49 16.65 -20.43
C PRO A 356 2.64 15.69 -20.76
N THR A 357 3.01 15.64 -22.04
CA THR A 357 4.13 14.82 -22.52
C THR A 357 5.23 15.72 -23.05
N TRP A 358 6.49 15.43 -22.72
CA TRP A 358 7.64 16.16 -23.25
C TRP A 358 7.62 16.11 -24.80
N ASN A 359 7.76 17.28 -25.43
CA ASN A 359 7.49 17.48 -26.85
C ASN A 359 8.76 17.78 -27.67
N LEU A 360 9.90 18.04 -27.02
CA LEU A 360 11.15 18.30 -27.73
C LEU A 360 11.92 17.01 -28.03
N SER A 361 12.66 17.02 -29.14
CA SER A 361 13.53 15.90 -29.56
C SER A 361 14.86 15.83 -28.80
N GLY A 362 15.13 16.81 -27.94
CA GLY A 362 16.31 16.90 -27.09
C GLY A 362 15.97 17.45 -25.72
N GLY A 363 17.00 17.93 -25.02
CA GLY A 363 16.86 18.62 -23.73
C GLY A 363 16.13 19.97 -23.83
N GLY A 364 15.85 20.56 -22.68
CA GLY A 364 15.17 21.85 -22.59
C GLY A 364 14.76 22.15 -21.15
N ASN A 365 13.97 23.21 -20.95
CA ASN A 365 13.53 23.59 -19.61
C ASN A 365 12.12 23.05 -19.31
N TRP A 366 11.95 22.48 -18.14
CA TRP A 366 10.64 22.26 -17.52
C TRP A 366 10.30 23.50 -16.70
N ALA A 367 9.80 24.53 -17.39
CA ALA A 367 9.55 25.85 -16.83
C ALA A 367 8.15 26.36 -17.20
N ALA A 368 7.51 27.12 -16.31
CA ALA A 368 6.20 27.72 -16.57
C ALA A 368 6.21 28.65 -17.79
N ALA A 369 7.35 29.28 -18.07
CA ALA A 369 7.56 30.18 -19.20
C ALA A 369 7.76 29.45 -20.55
N GLU A 370 7.90 28.12 -20.55
CA GLU A 370 8.13 27.31 -21.76
C GLU A 370 7.07 26.20 -21.93
N PRO A 371 5.78 26.57 -22.09
CA PRO A 371 4.69 25.59 -22.19
C PRO A 371 4.76 24.72 -23.45
N ASP A 372 5.34 25.21 -24.54
CA ASP A 372 5.41 24.50 -25.83
C ASP A 372 6.39 23.31 -25.82
N ASN A 373 7.22 23.21 -24.77
CA ASN A 373 8.04 22.02 -24.51
C ASN A 373 7.19 20.81 -24.10
N TRP A 374 5.89 21.00 -23.88
CA TRP A 374 4.91 19.97 -23.49
C TRP A 374 3.73 19.96 -24.45
N THR A 375 3.17 18.77 -24.70
CA THR A 375 2.05 18.59 -25.64
C THR A 375 0.76 19.29 -25.20
N VAL A 376 0.50 19.39 -23.89
CA VAL A 376 -0.75 19.93 -23.32
C VAL A 376 -0.48 20.74 -22.04
N GLY A 377 0.44 21.70 -22.14
CA GLY A 377 0.80 22.61 -21.04
C GLY A 377 1.80 22.00 -20.06
N VAL A 378 2.38 22.85 -19.22
CA VAL A 378 3.43 22.44 -18.27
C VAL A 378 2.82 21.60 -17.14
N PRO A 379 3.32 20.38 -16.89
CA PRO A 379 2.87 19.60 -15.74
C PRO A 379 3.27 20.30 -14.44
N GLU A 380 2.27 20.69 -13.65
CA GLU A 380 2.38 21.33 -12.34
C GLU A 380 1.09 21.08 -11.55
N GLY A 381 1.20 20.71 -10.28
CA GLY A 381 0.09 20.48 -9.36
C GLY A 381 -0.06 19.03 -8.88
N VAL A 382 -0.89 18.85 -7.84
CA VAL A 382 -1.08 17.58 -7.10
C VAL A 382 -1.80 16.48 -7.88
N GLU A 383 -2.32 16.78 -9.07
CA GLU A 383 -2.89 15.79 -9.99
C GLU A 383 -2.02 15.57 -11.22
N ALA A 384 -1.03 16.46 -11.44
CA ALA A 384 -0.25 16.50 -12.66
C ALA A 384 0.65 15.28 -12.79
N THR A 385 0.74 14.79 -14.02
CA THR A 385 1.68 13.75 -14.43
C THR A 385 2.54 14.30 -15.54
N ALA A 386 3.86 14.17 -15.39
CA ALA A 386 4.83 14.53 -16.40
C ALA A 386 5.27 13.26 -17.16
N ASP A 387 4.84 13.14 -18.42
CA ASP A 387 5.21 12.01 -19.29
C ASP A 387 6.46 12.36 -20.10
N PHE A 388 7.52 11.58 -19.91
CA PHE A 388 8.76 11.61 -20.68
C PHE A 388 8.77 10.40 -21.63
N GLY A 389 8.08 10.56 -22.76
CA GLY A 389 7.85 9.50 -23.74
C GLY A 389 8.90 9.42 -24.86
N ALA A 390 8.48 9.06 -26.07
CA ALA A 390 9.36 8.76 -27.18
C ALA A 390 10.04 9.99 -27.85
N SER A 391 9.88 11.20 -27.31
CA SER A 391 10.25 12.42 -28.05
C SER A 391 11.76 12.57 -28.23
N ILE A 392 12.57 12.29 -27.20
CA ILE A 392 14.03 12.42 -27.30
C ILE A 392 14.64 11.30 -28.14
N THR A 393 15.62 11.65 -28.96
CA THR A 393 16.32 10.70 -29.86
C THR A 393 17.74 10.35 -29.42
N ALA A 394 18.23 11.01 -28.37
CA ALA A 394 19.50 10.75 -27.69
C ALA A 394 19.38 11.11 -26.20
N PRO A 395 20.28 10.62 -25.32
CA PRO A 395 20.30 11.02 -23.92
C PRO A 395 20.21 12.54 -23.74
N SER A 396 19.27 13.01 -22.93
CA SER A 396 18.89 14.42 -22.87
C SER A 396 18.60 14.86 -21.43
N THR A 397 19.05 16.06 -21.09
CA THR A 397 18.77 16.69 -19.78
C THR A 397 17.60 17.65 -19.87
N ILE A 398 16.65 17.49 -18.96
CA ILE A 398 15.52 18.38 -18.74
C ILE A 398 15.79 19.20 -17.48
N ASN A 399 15.94 20.51 -17.65
CA ASN A 399 16.25 21.43 -16.56
C ASN A 399 14.96 21.93 -15.92
N ILE A 400 14.71 21.53 -14.68
CA ILE A 400 13.61 22.01 -13.86
C ILE A 400 13.94 23.43 -13.41
N GLU A 401 12.98 24.34 -13.56
CA GLU A 401 13.17 25.74 -13.16
C GLU A 401 13.52 25.88 -11.67
N PRO A 402 14.22 26.94 -11.25
CA PRO A 402 14.68 27.10 -9.86
C PRO A 402 13.56 27.07 -8.81
N GLY A 403 12.32 27.41 -9.18
CA GLY A 403 11.15 27.33 -8.32
C GLY A 403 10.67 25.90 -8.02
N GLY A 404 11.22 24.89 -8.71
CA GLY A 404 10.81 23.50 -8.60
C GLY A 404 9.50 23.20 -9.31
N LYS A 405 9.03 21.97 -9.15
CA LYS A 405 7.79 21.43 -9.74
C LYS A 405 7.07 20.56 -8.72
N THR A 406 5.78 20.77 -8.53
CA THR A 406 4.92 19.81 -7.80
C THR A 406 4.21 18.93 -8.81
N VAL A 407 4.30 17.61 -8.62
CA VAL A 407 3.58 16.64 -9.45
C VAL A 407 3.08 15.48 -8.61
N ARG A 408 2.06 14.79 -9.11
CA ARG A 408 1.71 13.45 -8.61
C ARG A 408 2.68 12.41 -9.13
N SER A 409 3.00 12.47 -10.42
CA SER A 409 3.78 11.41 -11.06
C SER A 409 4.76 11.95 -12.10
N VAL A 410 5.88 11.25 -12.24
CA VAL A 410 6.77 11.31 -13.41
C VAL A 410 6.79 9.93 -14.06
N VAL A 411 6.65 9.87 -15.37
CA VAL A 411 6.60 8.62 -16.13
C VAL A 411 7.65 8.67 -17.24
N PHE A 412 8.52 7.67 -17.31
CA PHE A 412 9.52 7.51 -18.36
C PHE A 412 9.18 6.32 -19.25
N ASP A 413 9.24 6.53 -20.55
CA ASP A 413 9.03 5.49 -21.56
C ASP A 413 9.85 5.77 -22.81
N ASN A 414 11.17 5.62 -22.69
CA ASN A 414 12.10 5.82 -23.81
C ASN A 414 13.36 4.98 -23.60
N ALA A 415 13.90 4.40 -24.67
CA ALA A 415 15.18 3.71 -24.61
C ALA A 415 16.36 4.66 -24.29
N ASN A 416 16.25 5.92 -24.71
CA ASN A 416 17.21 6.97 -24.40
C ASN A 416 17.00 7.55 -23.00
N ARG A 417 18.09 7.87 -22.32
CA ARG A 417 18.06 8.42 -20.96
C ARG A 417 17.53 9.86 -20.95
N TYR A 418 16.39 10.06 -20.32
CA TYR A 418 16.05 11.34 -19.69
C TYR A 418 16.84 11.52 -18.38
N THR A 419 17.41 12.72 -18.22
CA THR A 419 17.99 13.20 -16.96
C THR A 419 17.21 14.42 -16.49
N LEU A 420 16.50 14.34 -15.37
CA LEU A 420 15.86 15.51 -14.76
C LEU A 420 16.85 16.16 -13.79
N ALA A 421 17.13 17.46 -13.94
CA ALA A 421 18.11 18.17 -13.11
C ALA A 421 17.64 19.60 -12.81
N GLY A 422 18.29 20.29 -11.87
CA GLY A 422 17.95 21.68 -11.52
C GLY A 422 17.09 21.77 -10.25
N GLY A 423 15.96 22.48 -10.34
CA GLY A 423 15.05 22.68 -9.20
C GLY A 423 14.42 21.41 -8.65
N THR A 424 13.85 21.50 -7.45
CA THR A 424 13.26 20.38 -6.71
C THR A 424 12.00 19.80 -7.37
N ILE A 425 11.83 18.48 -7.32
CA ILE A 425 10.55 17.82 -7.59
C ILE A 425 9.85 17.52 -6.26
N SER A 426 8.64 18.06 -6.07
CA SER A 426 7.78 17.72 -4.94
C SER A 426 6.72 16.71 -5.39
N PHE A 427 6.75 15.51 -4.80
CA PHE A 427 5.71 14.50 -5.02
C PHE A 427 4.56 14.71 -4.02
N ASN A 428 3.40 15.12 -4.54
CA ASN A 428 2.21 15.37 -3.76
C ASN A 428 0.95 14.92 -4.50
N SER A 429 -0.15 14.73 -3.77
CA SER A 429 -1.41 14.25 -4.31
C SER A 429 -2.61 14.77 -3.53
N LEU A 430 -3.80 14.66 -4.15
CA LEU A 430 -5.07 15.12 -3.59
C LEU A 430 -5.37 14.57 -2.19
N THR A 431 -5.06 13.29 -1.95
CA THR A 431 -5.43 12.58 -0.72
C THR A 431 -4.23 11.81 -0.18
N SER A 432 -4.26 11.46 1.10
CA SER A 432 -3.21 10.62 1.69
C SER A 432 -3.15 9.21 1.11
N GLY A 433 -4.22 8.73 0.47
CA GLY A 433 -4.28 7.40 -0.15
C GLY A 433 -3.64 7.35 -1.53
N ILE A 434 -3.38 8.49 -2.18
CA ILE A 434 -2.71 8.54 -3.49
C ILE A 434 -1.21 8.74 -3.29
N HIS A 435 -0.40 7.87 -3.88
CA HIS A 435 1.05 7.99 -3.81
C HIS A 435 1.58 9.00 -4.82
N GLY A 436 2.70 9.62 -4.45
CA GLY A 436 3.62 10.14 -5.44
C GLY A 436 4.29 8.99 -6.18
N SER A 437 4.52 9.11 -7.49
CA SER A 437 5.13 8.02 -8.25
C SER A 437 6.20 8.44 -9.23
N ALA A 438 7.24 7.61 -9.32
CA ALA A 438 8.15 7.59 -10.46
C ALA A 438 8.00 6.24 -11.17
N VAL A 439 7.54 6.27 -12.42
CA VAL A 439 7.29 5.07 -13.22
C VAL A 439 8.30 5.01 -14.35
N VAL A 440 8.99 3.89 -14.52
CA VAL A 440 9.84 3.61 -15.68
C VAL A 440 9.25 2.41 -16.40
N ARG A 441 8.66 2.64 -17.57
CA ARG A 441 8.09 1.59 -18.43
C ARG A 441 9.16 0.91 -19.27
N SER A 442 10.14 1.67 -19.74
CA SER A 442 11.26 1.20 -20.56
C SER A 442 12.48 2.10 -20.36
N GLY A 443 13.67 1.59 -20.70
CA GLY A 443 14.92 2.36 -20.64
C GLY A 443 15.49 2.56 -19.23
N SER A 444 16.56 3.34 -19.13
CA SER A 444 17.20 3.70 -17.86
C SER A 444 17.34 5.21 -17.74
N HIS A 445 16.87 5.76 -16.62
CA HIS A 445 16.63 7.19 -16.43
C HIS A 445 17.26 7.70 -15.15
N THR A 446 17.45 9.01 -15.08
CA THR A 446 18.04 9.67 -13.92
C THR A 446 17.20 10.85 -13.47
N ILE A 447 16.93 10.93 -12.17
CA ILE A 447 16.48 12.15 -11.51
C ILE A 447 17.64 12.65 -10.66
N ASN A 448 18.34 13.66 -11.16
CA ASN A 448 19.41 14.38 -10.49
C ASN A 448 18.93 15.74 -9.94
N ALA A 449 17.64 15.85 -9.68
CA ALA A 449 17.00 16.96 -8.98
C ALA A 449 16.64 16.52 -7.56
N PRO A 450 16.76 17.39 -6.54
CA PRO A 450 16.29 17.06 -5.20
C PRO A 450 14.82 16.66 -5.23
N ILE A 451 14.45 15.66 -4.43
CA ILE A 451 13.08 15.17 -4.31
C ILE A 451 12.55 15.44 -2.91
N VAL A 452 11.34 15.95 -2.81
CA VAL A 452 10.62 16.11 -1.54
C VAL A 452 9.31 15.34 -1.60
N LEU A 453 9.05 14.49 -0.61
CA LEU A 453 7.81 13.74 -0.51
C LEU A 453 6.79 14.45 0.39
N SER A 454 5.57 14.63 -0.10
CA SER A 454 4.41 15.06 0.70
C SER A 454 3.40 13.92 0.90
N ARG A 455 3.71 12.74 0.35
CA ARG A 455 2.89 11.54 0.29
C ARG A 455 3.80 10.31 0.28
N PRO A 456 3.28 9.11 0.59
CA PRO A 456 3.94 7.86 0.24
C PRO A 456 4.46 7.88 -1.20
N PHE A 457 5.63 7.30 -1.43
CA PHE A 457 6.27 7.30 -2.75
C PHE A 457 6.44 5.91 -3.31
N THR A 458 6.03 5.70 -4.56
CA THR A 458 6.21 4.44 -5.29
C THR A 458 7.12 4.64 -6.49
N ALA A 459 8.26 3.96 -6.48
CA ALA A 459 9.10 3.77 -7.65
C ALA A 459 8.71 2.46 -8.34
N ASN A 460 8.06 2.53 -9.50
CA ASN A 460 7.68 1.36 -10.29
C ASN A 460 8.56 1.26 -11.54
N ILE A 461 9.55 0.37 -11.51
CA ILE A 461 10.49 0.15 -12.62
C ILE A 461 10.12 -1.20 -13.25
N VAL A 462 9.37 -1.14 -14.35
CA VAL A 462 8.61 -2.28 -14.88
C VAL A 462 9.54 -3.38 -15.40
N GLN A 463 10.47 -3.05 -16.30
CA GLN A 463 11.36 -4.01 -16.94
C GLN A 463 12.55 -4.35 -16.03
N ALA A 464 12.95 -5.62 -15.99
CA ALA A 464 14.10 -6.08 -15.21
C ALA A 464 15.42 -5.42 -15.62
N SER A 465 15.56 -5.06 -16.90
CA SER A 465 16.75 -4.36 -17.44
C SER A 465 16.76 -2.85 -17.19
N SER A 466 15.67 -2.28 -16.69
CA SER A 466 15.54 -0.84 -16.46
C SER A 466 16.12 -0.42 -15.11
N VAL A 467 16.69 0.78 -15.09
CA VAL A 467 17.22 1.42 -13.88
C VAL A 467 16.64 2.83 -13.75
N LEU A 468 16.15 3.17 -12.57
CA LEU A 468 15.90 4.55 -12.17
C LEU A 468 16.94 4.96 -11.14
N THR A 469 17.77 5.95 -11.47
CA THR A 469 18.76 6.51 -10.53
C THR A 469 18.24 7.82 -9.96
N LEU A 470 18.08 7.90 -8.64
CA LEU A 470 17.86 9.14 -7.89
C LEU A 470 19.23 9.64 -7.41
N GLY A 471 19.85 10.52 -8.21
CA GLY A 471 21.23 10.98 -7.99
C GLY A 471 21.39 12.11 -6.97
N ALA A 472 20.30 12.81 -6.67
CA ALA A 472 20.24 13.88 -5.68
C ALA A 472 19.52 13.43 -4.39
N GLU A 473 19.41 14.34 -3.42
CA GLU A 473 18.77 14.05 -2.12
C GLU A 473 17.29 13.67 -2.27
N LEU A 474 16.88 12.62 -1.54
CA LEU A 474 15.48 12.24 -1.33
C LEU A 474 15.05 12.60 0.09
N THR A 475 14.32 13.70 0.23
CA THR A 475 13.72 14.12 1.50
C THR A 475 12.37 13.44 1.66
N THR A 476 12.34 12.36 2.43
CA THR A 476 11.14 11.52 2.57
C THR A 476 10.04 12.13 3.43
N ASN A 477 10.36 13.12 4.28
CA ASN A 477 9.45 13.65 5.31
C ASN A 477 8.75 12.54 6.13
N ASN A 478 9.47 11.44 6.39
CA ASN A 478 8.97 10.24 7.07
C ASN A 478 7.79 9.55 6.37
N PHE A 479 7.59 9.78 5.08
CA PHE A 479 6.68 8.96 4.28
C PHE A 479 7.33 7.63 3.91
N PRO A 480 6.54 6.55 3.77
CA PRO A 480 7.04 5.26 3.32
C PRO A 480 7.45 5.28 1.84
N VAL A 481 8.45 4.47 1.51
CA VAL A 481 9.02 4.32 0.17
C VAL A 481 8.79 2.90 -0.32
N PHE A 482 8.20 2.77 -1.51
CA PHE A 482 7.89 1.50 -2.15
C PHE A 482 8.66 1.33 -3.45
N LYS A 483 9.24 0.14 -3.64
CA LYS A 483 9.82 -0.30 -4.90
C LYS A 483 8.96 -1.42 -5.50
N GLN A 484 8.53 -1.22 -6.74
CA GLN A 484 7.75 -2.18 -7.54
C GLN A 484 8.41 -2.44 -8.90
N GLY A 485 7.94 -3.48 -9.61
CA GLY A 485 8.44 -3.89 -10.91
C GLY A 485 9.80 -4.60 -10.86
N GLY A 486 10.21 -5.23 -11.97
CA GLY A 486 11.38 -6.10 -11.99
C GLY A 486 12.73 -5.38 -11.97
N GLY A 487 12.78 -4.09 -12.30
CA GLY A 487 14.05 -3.36 -12.47
C GLY A 487 14.67 -2.85 -11.18
N VAL A 488 15.63 -1.93 -11.31
CA VAL A 488 16.44 -1.42 -10.19
C VAL A 488 16.09 0.04 -9.88
N LEU A 489 15.91 0.35 -8.59
CA LEU A 489 15.95 1.71 -8.07
C LEU A 489 17.31 1.94 -7.42
N GLU A 490 18.06 2.91 -7.91
CA GLU A 490 19.33 3.35 -7.33
C GLU A 490 19.15 4.68 -6.62
N LEU A 491 19.74 4.83 -5.44
CA LEU A 491 19.70 6.08 -4.69
C LEU A 491 20.84 6.16 -3.67
N SER A 492 21.12 7.37 -3.18
CA SER A 492 22.22 7.59 -2.22
C SER A 492 21.99 6.96 -0.85
N ASN A 493 20.74 6.92 -0.37
CA ASN A 493 20.29 6.26 0.87
C ASN A 493 18.75 6.35 0.97
N VAL A 494 18.14 5.49 1.78
CA VAL A 494 16.74 5.68 2.22
C VAL A 494 16.74 6.11 3.69
N ARG A 495 16.18 7.28 3.99
CA ARG A 495 16.03 7.78 5.37
C ARG A 495 14.58 8.10 5.65
N THR A 496 13.90 7.27 6.43
CA THR A 496 12.49 7.46 6.80
C THR A 496 12.17 6.71 8.08
N THR A 497 11.51 7.34 9.04
CA THR A 497 11.03 6.60 10.23
C THR A 497 9.79 5.74 9.95
N ALA A 498 9.24 5.79 8.74
CA ALA A 498 8.21 4.87 8.25
C ALA A 498 8.86 3.61 7.63
N SER A 499 8.33 3.08 6.52
CA SER A 499 8.81 1.84 5.92
C SER A 499 9.59 2.04 4.62
N LEU A 500 10.56 1.16 4.39
CA LEU A 500 11.06 0.81 3.07
C LEU A 500 10.48 -0.56 2.70
N THR A 501 9.75 -0.63 1.58
CA THR A 501 9.13 -1.87 1.10
C THR A 501 9.56 -2.18 -0.33
N ILE A 502 10.15 -3.35 -0.54
CA ILE A 502 10.65 -3.81 -1.84
C ILE A 502 9.76 -4.98 -2.32
N ASN A 503 8.74 -4.65 -3.10
CA ASN A 503 7.77 -5.62 -3.62
C ASN A 503 8.28 -6.40 -4.84
N GLY A 504 9.36 -5.93 -5.49
CA GLY A 504 9.97 -6.59 -6.65
C GLY A 504 11.23 -5.91 -7.14
N GLY A 505 12.06 -6.66 -7.87
CA GLY A 505 13.33 -6.18 -8.41
C GLY A 505 14.34 -5.86 -7.31
N SER A 506 15.09 -4.76 -7.47
CA SER A 506 16.11 -4.36 -6.49
C SER A 506 16.04 -2.89 -6.11
N VAL A 507 16.37 -2.61 -4.86
CA VAL A 507 16.85 -1.30 -4.41
C VAL A 507 18.37 -1.40 -4.24
N ARG A 508 19.13 -0.46 -4.79
CA ARG A 508 20.58 -0.39 -4.63
C ARG A 508 20.99 0.95 -4.05
N VAL A 509 21.72 0.90 -2.94
CA VAL A 509 22.33 2.10 -2.34
C VAL A 509 23.64 2.38 -3.07
N LEU A 510 23.79 3.58 -3.62
CA LEU A 510 25.00 3.98 -4.35
C LEU A 510 26.23 3.96 -3.42
N ASP A 511 27.42 3.70 -3.97
CA ASP A 511 28.67 3.62 -3.20
C ASP A 511 28.95 4.91 -2.41
N ASN A 512 28.94 4.84 -1.07
CA ASN A 512 29.20 5.99 -0.21
C ASN A 512 29.47 5.56 1.25
N GLY A 513 30.37 4.60 1.46
CA GLY A 513 30.66 3.90 2.74
C GLY A 513 31.10 4.74 3.95
N GLY A 514 30.71 6.02 4.03
CA GLY A 514 30.63 6.80 5.27
C GLY A 514 29.19 7.19 5.62
N ASN A 515 29.03 8.09 6.58
CA ASN A 515 27.74 8.44 7.20
C ASN A 515 26.67 8.97 6.21
N ALA A 516 27.07 9.44 5.03
CA ALA A 516 26.15 9.95 4.01
C ALA A 516 25.44 8.83 3.24
N GLY A 517 26.02 7.63 3.13
CA GLY A 517 25.42 6.46 2.47
C GLY A 517 24.50 5.63 3.35
N VAL A 518 24.52 5.86 4.67
CA VAL A 518 23.74 5.08 5.65
C VAL A 518 22.25 5.24 5.39
N SER A 519 21.56 4.11 5.23
CA SER A 519 20.11 4.02 5.20
C SER A 519 19.56 3.80 6.60
N ASP A 520 18.49 4.52 6.94
CA ASP A 520 17.88 4.53 8.27
C ASP A 520 16.36 4.46 8.10
N VAL A 521 15.81 3.26 8.32
CA VAL A 521 14.41 2.95 8.03
C VAL A 521 13.69 2.52 9.30
N GLY A 522 12.43 2.96 9.47
CA GLY A 522 11.58 2.50 10.56
C GLY A 522 11.38 0.99 10.52
N THR A 523 10.87 0.50 9.40
CA THR A 523 10.71 -0.94 9.11
C THR A 523 11.22 -1.26 7.71
N LEU A 524 11.68 -2.51 7.51
CA LEU A 524 12.11 -3.04 6.22
C LEU A 524 11.26 -4.25 5.85
N SER A 525 10.71 -4.24 4.64
CA SER A 525 10.00 -5.39 4.06
C SER A 525 10.56 -5.70 2.67
N ILE A 526 10.90 -6.97 2.43
CA ILE A 526 11.40 -7.49 1.15
C ILE A 526 10.47 -8.63 0.73
N ALA A 527 10.00 -8.61 -0.52
CA ALA A 527 9.08 -9.62 -1.04
C ALA A 527 9.67 -11.03 -0.99
N GLY A 528 8.78 -11.99 -0.77
CA GLY A 528 9.07 -13.42 -0.64
C GLY A 528 8.80 -13.93 0.78
N ALA A 529 9.42 -15.05 1.12
CA ALA A 529 9.31 -15.66 2.44
C ALA A 529 10.71 -16.02 2.98
N THR A 530 10.79 -16.42 4.24
CA THR A 530 12.02 -16.93 4.85
C THR A 530 12.67 -18.00 3.96
N ALA A 531 13.96 -17.81 3.66
CA ALA A 531 14.75 -18.64 2.73
C ALA A 531 14.29 -18.67 1.25
N ALA A 532 13.30 -17.84 0.87
CA ALA A 532 12.73 -17.78 -0.47
C ALA A 532 12.34 -16.34 -0.85
N TRP A 533 13.28 -15.40 -0.66
CA TRP A 533 13.10 -14.00 -1.04
C TRP A 533 13.09 -13.84 -2.55
N THR A 534 12.30 -12.90 -3.05
CA THR A 534 12.13 -12.66 -4.50
C THR A 534 12.56 -11.25 -4.92
N ALA A 535 12.98 -10.43 -3.97
CA ALA A 535 13.49 -9.08 -4.18
C ALA A 535 14.81 -8.87 -3.43
N ARG A 536 15.51 -7.77 -3.74
CA ARG A 536 16.84 -7.50 -3.20
C ARG A 536 17.01 -6.07 -2.70
N LEU A 537 17.62 -5.91 -1.53
CA LEU A 537 18.28 -4.69 -1.10
C LEU A 537 19.80 -4.89 -1.26
N ASP A 538 20.41 -4.11 -2.14
CA ASP A 538 21.85 -4.12 -2.37
C ASP A 538 22.48 -2.92 -1.68
N LEU A 539 23.20 -3.16 -0.58
CA LEU A 539 23.79 -2.10 0.22
C LEU A 539 25.10 -1.57 -0.34
N ASN A 540 25.70 -2.25 -1.33
CA ASN A 540 27.09 -1.99 -1.72
C ASN A 540 28.00 -1.92 -0.47
N ASN A 541 28.69 -0.81 -0.23
CA ASN A 541 29.52 -0.59 0.97
C ASN A 541 28.85 0.25 2.06
N ASN A 542 27.53 0.33 2.08
CA ASN A 542 26.80 1.20 2.99
C ASN A 542 26.20 0.42 4.16
N ASP A 543 26.00 1.13 5.26
CA ASP A 543 25.41 0.59 6.47
C ASP A 543 23.88 0.80 6.47
N LEU A 544 23.17 -0.02 7.25
CA LEU A 544 21.71 0.01 7.38
C LEU A 544 21.31 -0.03 8.86
N VAL A 545 20.38 0.85 9.23
CA VAL A 545 19.66 0.84 10.51
C VAL A 545 18.20 0.51 10.25
N VAL A 546 17.69 -0.54 10.89
CA VAL A 546 16.27 -0.88 10.93
C VAL A 546 15.74 -0.63 12.34
N ARG A 547 15.00 0.45 12.54
CA ARG A 547 14.56 0.92 13.88
C ARG A 547 13.63 -0.08 14.57
N THR A 548 12.81 -0.78 13.80
CA THR A 548 11.86 -1.78 14.28
C THR A 548 11.92 -2.96 13.32
N GLY A 549 12.75 -3.94 13.65
CA GLY A 549 12.99 -5.12 12.82
C GLY A 549 13.16 -6.37 13.66
N SER A 550 12.97 -7.53 13.02
CA SER A 550 13.30 -8.83 13.59
C SER A 550 14.74 -9.17 13.20
N LEU A 551 15.63 -9.34 14.19
CA LEU A 551 17.00 -9.80 13.95
C LEU A 551 17.00 -11.08 13.12
N ALA A 552 16.17 -12.07 13.48
CA ALA A 552 16.06 -13.34 12.76
C ALA A 552 15.67 -13.17 11.28
N THR A 553 14.76 -12.23 10.98
CA THR A 553 14.37 -11.97 9.59
C THR A 553 15.51 -11.32 8.80
N ILE A 554 16.19 -10.32 9.38
CA ILE A 554 17.30 -9.62 8.73
C ILE A 554 18.49 -10.56 8.52
N THR A 555 18.85 -11.37 9.54
CA THR A 555 19.89 -12.40 9.42
C THR A 555 19.56 -13.40 8.31
N ASN A 556 18.29 -13.85 8.20
CA ASN A 556 17.90 -14.74 7.12
C ASN A 556 18.00 -14.08 5.73
N GLN A 557 17.66 -12.80 5.61
CA GLN A 557 17.81 -12.04 4.36
C GLN A 557 19.29 -11.85 3.97
N LEU A 558 20.17 -11.65 4.95
CA LEU A 558 21.62 -11.58 4.72
C LEU A 558 22.19 -12.92 4.29
N LYS A 559 21.79 -14.01 4.95
CA LYS A 559 22.19 -15.38 4.59
C LYS A 559 21.88 -15.68 3.14
N THR A 560 20.64 -15.47 2.70
CA THR A 560 20.28 -15.73 1.29
C THR A 560 20.87 -14.70 0.33
N GLY A 561 21.22 -13.51 0.81
CA GLY A 561 21.93 -12.52 0.01
C GLY A 561 23.36 -12.97 -0.26
N LEU A 562 24.01 -13.55 0.73
CA LEU A 562 25.32 -14.18 0.66
C LEU A 562 25.31 -15.45 -0.18
N GLU A 563 24.33 -16.34 0.04
CA GLU A 563 24.15 -17.63 -0.63
C GLU A 563 23.33 -17.52 -1.93
N ASN A 564 24.00 -17.40 -3.07
CA ASN A 564 23.40 -17.40 -4.40
C ASN A 564 23.39 -18.82 -5.01
N GLY A 565 22.37 -19.61 -4.70
CA GLY A 565 22.22 -20.97 -5.27
C GLY A 565 23.39 -21.90 -4.93
N GLY A 566 23.97 -21.73 -3.74
CA GLY A 566 25.14 -22.47 -3.25
C GLY A 566 26.48 -21.75 -3.45
N ALA A 567 26.52 -20.62 -4.16
CA ALA A 567 27.69 -19.74 -4.21
C ALA A 567 27.65 -18.71 -3.07
N PHE A 568 28.80 -18.41 -2.47
CA PHE A 568 28.97 -17.50 -1.32
C PHE A 568 29.49 -16.15 -1.85
N ASP A 569 28.70 -15.47 -2.67
CA ASP A 569 29.15 -14.38 -3.55
C ASP A 569 28.42 -13.05 -3.34
N TRP A 570 27.49 -12.94 -2.39
CA TRP A 570 26.65 -11.75 -2.19
C TRP A 570 25.72 -11.39 -3.37
N GLY A 571 25.50 -12.33 -4.29
CA GLY A 571 24.66 -12.18 -5.48
C GLY A 571 23.18 -12.52 -5.28
N GLY A 572 22.82 -13.15 -4.15
CA GLY A 572 21.49 -13.72 -3.90
C GLY A 572 20.40 -12.69 -3.57
N TYR A 573 19.19 -13.20 -3.31
CA TYR A 573 18.02 -12.39 -2.92
C TYR A 573 18.00 -12.11 -1.41
N GLY A 574 17.27 -11.09 -0.97
CA GLY A 574 17.32 -10.59 0.41
C GLY A 574 18.19 -9.34 0.53
N ILE A 575 19.11 -9.30 1.50
CA ILE A 575 20.04 -8.17 1.69
C ILE A 575 21.42 -8.62 1.23
N GLY A 576 21.97 -7.95 0.21
CA GLY A 576 23.27 -8.29 -0.38
C GLY A 576 24.20 -7.10 -0.53
N SER A 577 25.42 -7.38 -1.00
CA SER A 577 26.45 -6.38 -1.26
C SER A 577 27.21 -6.69 -2.55
N THR A 578 26.88 -5.98 -3.62
CA THR A 578 27.64 -6.04 -4.88
C THR A 578 29.09 -5.60 -4.68
N ARG A 579 29.35 -4.71 -3.72
CA ARG A 579 30.72 -4.27 -3.40
C ARG A 579 31.53 -5.37 -2.70
N ALA A 580 30.95 -6.11 -1.73
CA ALA A 580 31.61 -7.25 -1.09
C ALA A 580 31.97 -8.32 -2.14
N MET A 581 31.01 -8.66 -3.02
CA MET A 581 31.23 -9.56 -4.14
C MET A 581 32.46 -9.17 -4.97
N GLN A 582 32.51 -7.91 -5.41
CA GLN A 582 33.60 -7.38 -6.24
C GLN A 582 34.94 -7.43 -5.50
N GLN A 583 34.99 -7.00 -4.24
CA GLN A 583 36.24 -6.95 -3.48
C GLN A 583 36.76 -8.36 -3.13
N ASN A 584 35.88 -9.29 -2.79
CA ASN A 584 36.25 -10.69 -2.53
C ASN A 584 36.76 -11.37 -3.81
N THR A 585 36.09 -11.12 -4.95
CA THR A 585 36.54 -11.60 -6.26
C THR A 585 37.92 -11.04 -6.61
N MET A 586 38.15 -9.75 -6.39
CA MET A 586 39.45 -9.10 -6.65
C MET A 586 40.55 -9.65 -5.73
N ALA A 587 40.22 -9.96 -4.48
CA ALA A 587 41.15 -10.55 -3.52
C ALA A 587 41.41 -12.04 -3.78
N GLY A 588 40.52 -12.73 -4.52
CA GLY A 588 40.52 -14.18 -4.63
C GLY A 588 40.22 -14.89 -3.31
N SER A 589 39.55 -14.20 -2.37
CA SER A 589 39.30 -14.67 -1.01
C SER A 589 38.09 -13.96 -0.38
N PHE A 590 37.47 -14.55 0.65
CA PHE A 590 36.34 -13.95 1.38
C PHE A 590 36.85 -13.06 2.53
N LEU A 591 36.87 -11.75 2.29
CA LEU A 591 37.35 -10.75 3.25
C LEU A 591 36.23 -9.85 3.78
N TYR A 592 35.30 -9.46 2.90
CA TYR A 592 34.28 -8.47 3.19
C TYR A 592 32.88 -9.09 3.18
N GLY A 593 32.04 -8.60 4.09
CA GLY A 593 30.65 -9.03 4.26
C GLY A 593 29.77 -7.96 4.91
N LEU A 594 28.59 -8.37 5.36
CA LEU A 594 27.60 -7.49 6.00
C LEU A 594 27.28 -7.96 7.43
N GLY A 595 28.02 -7.51 8.43
CA GLY A 595 27.75 -7.91 9.82
C GLY A 595 26.40 -7.43 10.33
N VAL A 596 25.76 -8.18 11.24
CA VAL A 596 24.42 -7.84 11.77
C VAL A 596 24.32 -8.02 13.28
N VAL A 597 23.79 -7.01 13.96
CA VAL A 597 23.65 -7.00 15.41
C VAL A 597 22.31 -6.36 15.81
N LEU A 598 21.58 -6.94 16.77
CA LEU A 598 20.51 -6.21 17.45
C LEU A 598 21.16 -5.22 18.42
N ASN A 599 20.69 -3.98 18.52
CA ASN A 599 21.28 -2.99 19.42
C ASN A 599 20.79 -3.19 20.86
N ASP A 600 21.10 -4.35 21.44
CA ASP A 600 20.72 -4.76 22.79
C ASP A 600 21.84 -5.57 23.45
N LEU A 601 22.41 -5.05 24.53
CA LEU A 601 23.46 -5.68 25.33
C LEU A 601 23.01 -7.01 25.97
N ALA A 602 21.71 -7.29 26.03
CA ALA A 602 21.21 -8.58 26.50
C ALA A 602 21.77 -9.76 25.68
N GLN A 603 22.14 -9.54 24.41
CA GLN A 603 22.79 -10.56 23.57
C GLN A 603 24.14 -11.04 24.13
N VAL A 604 24.82 -10.19 24.91
CA VAL A 604 26.13 -10.49 25.52
C VAL A 604 26.08 -10.45 27.05
N GLY A 605 24.88 -10.64 27.62
CA GLY A 605 24.69 -10.75 29.07
C GLY A 605 24.63 -9.43 29.85
N GLY A 606 24.45 -8.29 29.16
CA GLY A 606 24.30 -6.97 29.76
C GLY A 606 22.86 -6.43 29.74
N SER A 607 22.71 -5.12 29.93
CA SER A 607 21.43 -4.42 29.82
C SER A 607 21.60 -3.04 29.17
N GLY A 608 20.71 -2.68 28.25
CA GLY A 608 20.73 -1.39 27.54
C GLY A 608 21.24 -1.51 26.10
N PRO A 609 21.35 -0.41 25.34
CA PRO A 609 21.85 -0.44 23.97
C PRO A 609 23.36 -0.75 23.93
N ILE A 610 23.80 -1.46 22.90
CA ILE A 610 25.24 -1.69 22.64
C ILE A 610 25.88 -0.39 22.16
N TYR A 611 25.21 0.32 21.25
CA TYR A 611 25.64 1.59 20.69
C TYR A 611 24.59 2.68 20.89
N SER A 612 25.06 3.89 21.21
CA SER A 612 24.24 5.10 21.23
C SER A 612 24.32 5.89 19.91
N ASP A 613 25.30 5.59 19.07
CA ASP A 613 25.45 6.08 17.71
C ASP A 613 25.91 4.94 16.79
N PHE A 614 25.39 4.90 15.57
CA PHE A 614 25.86 4.01 14.53
C PHE A 614 25.93 4.75 13.20
N ALA A 615 27.14 4.90 12.67
CA ALA A 615 27.43 5.63 11.44
C ALA A 615 26.78 7.04 11.39
N GLY A 616 26.83 7.75 12.53
CA GLY A 616 26.26 9.09 12.68
C GLY A 616 24.73 9.13 12.78
N ARG A 617 24.08 8.00 13.10
CA ARG A 617 22.66 7.92 13.48
C ARG A 617 22.57 7.69 14.98
N THR A 618 21.86 8.57 15.70
CA THR A 618 21.55 8.36 17.11
C THR A 618 20.61 7.18 17.30
N LEU A 619 20.91 6.32 18.27
CA LEU A 619 20.17 5.11 18.59
C LEU A 619 19.56 5.14 19.99
N SER A 620 18.53 4.34 20.18
CA SER A 620 17.75 4.23 21.42
C SER A 620 17.72 2.81 22.01
N GLY A 621 18.18 1.81 21.24
CA GLY A 621 18.18 0.39 21.60
C GLY A 621 17.14 -0.40 20.79
N ASN A 622 17.36 -1.71 20.69
CA ASN A 622 16.53 -2.67 19.95
C ASN A 622 16.45 -2.46 18.42
N GLU A 623 17.23 -1.55 17.85
CA GLU A 623 17.37 -1.45 16.40
C GLU A 623 18.19 -2.62 15.84
N VAL A 624 17.91 -3.09 14.63
CA VAL A 624 18.82 -4.03 13.93
C VAL A 624 19.80 -3.22 13.10
N LEU A 625 21.10 -3.42 13.35
CA LEU A 625 22.21 -2.73 12.70
C LEU A 625 22.87 -3.70 11.72
N VAL A 626 23.08 -3.26 10.48
CA VAL A 626 23.84 -3.99 9.47
C VAL A 626 24.99 -3.13 9.00
N LYS A 627 26.21 -3.67 9.02
CA LYS A 627 27.44 -2.94 8.67
C LYS A 627 28.16 -3.60 7.52
N PHE A 628 28.62 -2.82 6.53
CA PHE A 628 29.65 -3.30 5.62
C PHE A 628 30.99 -3.39 6.34
N THR A 629 31.50 -4.61 6.52
CA THR A 629 32.69 -4.87 7.34
C THR A 629 33.44 -6.13 6.91
N TYR A 630 34.44 -6.55 7.69
CA TYR A 630 35.17 -7.80 7.51
C TYR A 630 34.41 -9.00 8.07
N PHE A 631 34.53 -10.15 7.43
CA PHE A 631 34.13 -11.41 8.07
C PHE A 631 34.99 -11.61 9.33
N GLY A 632 34.40 -11.58 10.52
CA GLY A 632 35.16 -11.60 11.77
C GLY A 632 34.95 -10.38 12.68
N ASP A 633 34.48 -9.25 12.16
CA ASP A 633 34.20 -8.04 12.96
C ASP A 633 32.86 -8.22 13.69
N ALA A 634 32.89 -8.97 14.79
CA ALA A 634 31.72 -9.40 15.56
C ALA A 634 31.02 -8.21 16.22
N ASP A 635 31.79 -7.20 16.67
CA ASP A 635 31.28 -6.01 17.33
C ASP A 635 31.08 -4.80 16.39
N LEU A 636 31.11 -5.01 15.08
CA LEU A 636 30.85 -4.00 14.05
C LEU A 636 31.72 -2.73 14.19
N SER A 637 32.90 -2.82 14.80
CA SER A 637 33.83 -1.70 14.99
C SER A 637 34.48 -1.26 13.67
N GLY A 638 34.46 -2.13 12.66
CA GLY A 638 35.13 -1.96 11.37
C GLY A 638 36.56 -2.50 11.36
N SER A 639 36.98 -3.26 12.37
CA SER A 639 38.29 -3.90 12.45
C SER A 639 38.18 -5.18 13.26
N ILE A 640 38.98 -6.20 12.92
CA ILE A 640 39.05 -7.44 13.70
C ILE A 640 40.17 -7.31 14.73
N ASP A 641 39.87 -7.45 16.01
CA ASP A 641 40.85 -7.44 17.10
C ASP A 641 40.60 -8.52 18.17
N ALA A 642 41.27 -8.41 19.33
CA ALA A 642 41.17 -9.39 20.40
C ALA A 642 39.75 -9.48 21.02
N THR A 643 38.95 -8.43 20.87
CA THR A 643 37.54 -8.38 21.29
C THR A 643 36.72 -9.36 20.47
N ASP A 644 36.91 -9.39 19.15
CA ASP A 644 36.19 -10.31 18.25
C ASP A 644 36.54 -11.76 18.52
N TYR A 645 37.83 -12.06 18.72
CA TYR A 645 38.26 -13.42 19.11
C TYR A 645 37.65 -13.84 20.45
N SER A 646 37.58 -12.91 21.42
CA SER A 646 36.95 -13.19 22.71
C SER A 646 35.44 -13.49 22.57
N LEU A 647 34.76 -12.85 21.61
CA LEU A 647 33.34 -13.07 21.32
C LEU A 647 33.09 -14.42 20.64
N ILE A 648 33.85 -14.78 19.59
CA ILE A 648 33.71 -16.08 18.93
C ILE A 648 34.07 -17.25 19.86
N ASP A 649 35.14 -17.11 20.66
CA ASP A 649 35.53 -18.15 21.61
C ASP A 649 34.46 -18.36 22.69
N ASN A 650 33.88 -17.26 23.19
CA ASN A 650 32.76 -17.33 24.12
C ASN A 650 31.53 -17.98 23.48
N GLY A 651 31.22 -17.59 22.24
CA GLY A 651 30.11 -18.13 21.47
C GLY A 651 30.25 -19.63 21.26
N TYR A 652 31.43 -20.09 20.83
CA TYR A 652 31.73 -21.50 20.62
C TYR A 652 31.58 -22.30 21.92
N VAL A 653 32.24 -21.87 23.00
CA VAL A 653 32.22 -22.57 24.30
C VAL A 653 30.80 -22.68 24.88
N ASN A 654 29.96 -21.67 24.68
CA ASN A 654 28.60 -21.63 25.20
C ASN A 654 27.54 -22.09 24.18
N SER A 655 27.95 -22.56 22.99
CA SER A 655 27.04 -22.98 21.91
C SER A 655 26.02 -21.90 21.54
N LEU A 656 26.48 -20.65 21.47
CA LEU A 656 25.69 -19.50 21.00
C LEU A 656 25.67 -19.47 19.46
N SER A 657 24.88 -18.56 18.91
CA SER A 657 24.76 -18.34 17.46
C SER A 657 24.63 -16.85 17.15
N GLY A 658 24.65 -16.49 15.87
CA GLY A 658 24.55 -15.12 15.39
C GLY A 658 25.89 -14.38 15.36
N TRP A 659 25.95 -13.36 14.51
CA TRP A 659 27.20 -12.66 14.15
C TRP A 659 27.99 -12.11 15.34
N ILE A 660 27.33 -11.49 16.32
CA ILE A 660 28.00 -10.94 17.52
C ILE A 660 28.70 -12.01 18.35
N ASN A 661 28.30 -13.28 18.20
CA ASN A 661 28.89 -14.42 18.87
C ASN A 661 29.84 -15.20 17.97
N GLY A 662 30.05 -14.80 16.72
CA GLY A 662 31.01 -15.41 15.80
C GLY A 662 30.45 -16.34 14.71
N ASP A 663 29.14 -16.39 14.50
CA ASP A 663 28.52 -17.08 13.34
C ASP A 663 28.54 -16.14 12.13
N PHE A 664 29.65 -16.15 11.40
CA PHE A 664 30.00 -15.20 10.32
C PHE A 664 29.52 -15.65 8.94
N ASP A 665 29.12 -16.91 8.78
CA ASP A 665 28.49 -17.44 7.56
C ASP A 665 26.96 -17.58 7.65
N TYR A 666 26.38 -17.25 8.82
CA TYR A 666 24.96 -17.39 9.14
C TYR A 666 24.44 -18.83 9.08
N SER A 667 25.31 -19.82 9.30
CA SER A 667 24.92 -21.22 9.38
C SER A 667 23.97 -21.51 10.54
N GLY A 668 24.02 -20.69 11.59
CA GLY A 668 23.29 -20.89 12.85
C GLY A 668 24.09 -21.68 13.88
N SER A 669 25.38 -21.89 13.65
CA SER A 669 26.33 -22.53 14.55
C SER A 669 27.69 -21.86 14.40
N ILE A 670 28.57 -22.02 15.39
CA ILE A 670 29.94 -21.53 15.32
C ILE A 670 30.83 -22.75 15.11
N ASP A 671 31.49 -22.83 13.95
CA ASP A 671 32.33 -23.97 13.58
C ASP A 671 33.65 -23.59 12.90
N ALA A 672 34.33 -24.57 12.33
CA ALA A 672 35.62 -24.41 11.69
C ALA A 672 35.59 -23.38 10.53
N THR A 673 34.43 -23.21 9.88
CA THR A 673 34.21 -22.24 8.80
C THR A 673 34.30 -20.82 9.33
N ASP A 674 33.66 -20.54 10.46
CA ASP A 674 33.68 -19.21 11.10
C ASP A 674 35.07 -18.80 11.54
N TYR A 675 35.80 -19.73 12.19
CA TYR A 675 37.20 -19.51 12.56
C TYR A 675 38.09 -19.28 11.33
N ALA A 676 37.86 -20.02 10.24
CA ALA A 676 38.61 -19.81 9.00
C ALA A 676 38.28 -18.45 8.35
N LEU A 677 37.04 -17.95 8.46
CA LEU A 677 36.63 -16.64 7.96
C LEU A 677 37.32 -15.50 8.72
N ILE A 678 37.25 -15.48 10.06
CA ILE A 678 37.90 -14.45 10.88
C ILE A 678 39.43 -14.47 10.75
N ASP A 679 40.06 -15.65 10.77
CA ASP A 679 41.52 -15.78 10.64
C ASP A 679 41.99 -15.26 9.27
N ASN A 680 41.28 -15.64 8.21
CA ASN A 680 41.58 -15.19 6.85
C ASN A 680 41.45 -13.68 6.71
N ALA A 681 40.36 -13.09 7.21
CA ALA A 681 40.17 -11.66 7.14
C ALA A 681 41.20 -10.90 8.00
N TYR A 682 41.48 -11.36 9.23
CA TYR A 682 42.44 -10.72 10.13
C TYR A 682 43.85 -10.61 9.53
N VAL A 683 44.37 -11.70 8.98
CA VAL A 683 45.71 -11.74 8.35
C VAL A 683 45.80 -10.75 7.18
N ASN A 684 44.70 -10.56 6.46
CA ASN A 684 44.62 -9.68 5.30
C ASN A 684 44.21 -8.24 5.64
N GLN A 685 43.80 -7.95 6.88
CA GLN A 685 43.43 -6.59 7.28
C GLN A 685 44.64 -5.70 7.64
N ALA A 686 45.73 -6.24 8.26
CA ALA A 686 46.94 -5.44 8.61
C ALA A 686 48.22 -6.18 9.16
N GLY A 687 48.47 -7.50 9.00
CA GLY A 687 49.75 -8.14 9.38
C GLY A 687 49.72 -9.11 10.58
N PRO A 688 50.80 -9.86 10.90
CA PRO A 688 50.67 -11.27 11.27
C PRO A 688 50.52 -11.56 12.77
N LEU A 689 49.52 -12.39 13.08
CA LEU A 689 49.54 -13.42 14.13
C LEU A 689 49.26 -14.82 13.54
N ALA A 690 49.62 -15.02 12.27
CA ALA A 690 49.09 -16.11 11.44
C ALA A 690 49.46 -17.53 11.90
N GLU A 691 50.74 -17.82 12.20
CA GLU A 691 51.18 -19.22 12.30
C GLU A 691 50.76 -19.93 13.59
N ALA A 692 50.75 -19.21 14.72
CA ALA A 692 50.40 -19.80 16.02
C ALA A 692 48.89 -20.03 16.17
N LEU A 693 48.08 -19.08 15.69
CA LEU A 693 46.63 -19.15 15.75
C LEU A 693 46.07 -20.19 14.79
N ILE A 694 46.56 -20.21 13.53
CA ILE A 694 46.23 -21.26 12.55
C ILE A 694 46.61 -22.63 13.10
N ALA A 695 47.76 -22.75 13.77
CA ALA A 695 48.17 -24.01 14.39
C ALA A 695 47.30 -24.41 15.59
N GLU A 696 46.75 -23.46 16.33
CA GLU A 696 45.82 -23.69 17.43
C GLU A 696 44.44 -24.14 16.93
N HIS A 697 43.86 -23.42 15.98
CA HIS A 697 42.58 -23.80 15.37
C HIS A 697 42.70 -25.11 14.56
N ALA A 698 43.82 -25.37 13.89
CA ALA A 698 44.08 -26.67 13.29
C ALA A 698 44.21 -27.81 14.33
N ARG A 699 44.67 -27.53 15.56
CA ARG A 699 44.63 -28.52 16.66
C ARG A 699 43.22 -28.72 17.21
N MET A 700 42.41 -27.66 17.20
CA MET A 700 41.04 -27.68 17.69
C MET A 700 40.10 -28.42 16.73
N PHE A 701 40.18 -28.13 15.43
CA PHE A 701 39.23 -28.61 14.42
C PHE A 701 39.84 -29.59 13.38
N GLY A 702 41.16 -29.71 13.31
CA GLY A 702 41.82 -30.64 12.40
C GLY A 702 41.69 -30.26 10.91
N GLU A 703 41.50 -31.27 10.05
CA GLU A 703 41.41 -31.11 8.59
C GLU A 703 40.18 -30.33 8.14
N GLU A 704 39.13 -30.22 8.96
CA GLU A 704 37.93 -29.45 8.64
C GLU A 704 38.26 -27.96 8.53
N TYR A 705 38.99 -27.41 9.50
CA TYR A 705 39.48 -26.03 9.47
C TYR A 705 40.48 -25.79 8.34
N LEU A 706 41.44 -26.70 8.13
CA LEU A 706 42.40 -26.57 7.03
C LEU A 706 41.72 -26.64 5.66
N GLY A 707 40.66 -27.44 5.53
CA GLY A 707 39.81 -27.52 4.36
C GLY A 707 39.05 -26.21 4.11
N ALA A 708 38.37 -25.69 5.14
CA ALA A 708 37.63 -24.42 5.09
C ALA A 708 38.56 -23.25 4.74
N LEU A 709 39.72 -23.14 5.40
CA LEU A 709 40.69 -22.07 5.17
C LEU A 709 41.21 -22.09 3.73
N ARG A 710 41.55 -23.26 3.19
CA ARG A 710 41.98 -23.39 1.78
C ARG A 710 40.90 -22.99 0.80
N ALA A 711 39.67 -23.43 1.07
CA ALA A 711 38.51 -23.06 0.27
C ALA A 711 38.31 -21.54 0.25
N ILE A 712 38.26 -20.90 1.43
CA ILE A 712 38.12 -19.45 1.58
C ILE A 712 39.24 -18.70 0.86
N GLN A 713 40.51 -19.12 1.04
CA GLN A 713 41.68 -18.51 0.40
C GLN A 713 41.78 -18.77 -1.11
N SER A 714 41.00 -19.72 -1.62
CA SER A 714 40.90 -20.02 -3.05
C SER A 714 39.65 -19.41 -3.71
N GLY A 715 38.79 -18.77 -2.93
CA GLY A 715 37.51 -18.23 -3.41
C GLY A 715 36.49 -19.31 -3.84
N VAL A 716 36.63 -20.54 -3.35
CA VAL A 716 35.77 -21.70 -3.67
C VAL A 716 35.28 -22.32 -2.37
N ILE A 717 33.97 -22.48 -2.15
CA ILE A 717 33.42 -22.98 -0.86
C ILE A 717 33.42 -24.52 -0.82
N PRO A 718 33.69 -25.18 0.33
CA PRO A 718 33.38 -26.60 0.51
C PRO A 718 31.88 -26.77 0.74
N GLU A 719 31.22 -27.71 0.07
CA GLU A 719 29.81 -28.02 0.33
C GLU A 719 29.58 -28.26 1.84
N PRO A 720 28.47 -27.76 2.43
CA PRO A 720 28.12 -28.12 3.80
C PRO A 720 27.99 -29.63 3.86
N VAL A 721 28.82 -30.25 4.70
CA VAL A 721 28.89 -31.71 4.81
C VAL A 721 27.48 -32.21 5.12
N ALA A 722 26.87 -32.89 4.16
CA ALA A 722 25.71 -33.72 4.39
C ALA A 722 26.13 -34.93 5.25
N ALA A 723 26.41 -34.69 6.54
CA ALA A 723 26.75 -35.71 7.52
C ALA A 723 25.54 -36.60 7.90
N GLY A 724 24.47 -36.61 7.10
CA GLY A 724 23.23 -37.33 7.36
C GLY A 724 23.00 -38.63 6.58
N LEU A 725 23.76 -38.94 5.51
CA LEU A 725 23.35 -40.03 4.58
C LEU A 725 24.31 -41.21 4.40
N LEU A 726 25.47 -41.24 5.06
CA LEU A 726 26.40 -42.39 4.99
C LEU A 726 26.37 -43.35 6.21
N ALA A 727 25.55 -43.07 7.23
CA ALA A 727 25.44 -43.93 8.42
C ALA A 727 24.44 -45.11 8.28
N TRP A 728 23.60 -45.14 7.24
CA TRP A 728 22.56 -46.19 7.09
C TRP A 728 22.94 -47.36 6.17
N ALA A 729 24.04 -47.27 5.41
CA ALA A 729 24.49 -48.38 4.55
C ALA A 729 25.45 -49.37 5.26
N GLY A 730 26.03 -48.98 6.40
CA GLY A 730 27.00 -49.81 7.14
C GLY A 730 26.40 -50.80 8.14
N TRP A 731 25.12 -50.65 8.51
CA TRP A 731 24.49 -51.45 9.57
C TRP A 731 23.70 -52.67 9.08
N SER A 732 23.42 -52.77 7.77
CA SER A 732 22.67 -53.88 7.16
C SER A 732 23.53 -55.03 6.60
N LEU A 733 24.87 -54.92 6.66
CA LEU A 733 25.79 -55.98 6.17
C LEU A 733 26.53 -56.77 7.26
N ARG A 734 26.15 -56.61 8.54
CA ARG A 734 26.72 -57.38 9.68
C ARG A 734 25.73 -58.24 10.47
N ARG A 735 24.52 -58.48 9.96
CA ARG A 735 23.53 -59.44 10.52
C ARG A 735 23.19 -60.57 9.56
N GLY A 736 24.22 -61.24 9.03
CA GLY A 736 24.06 -62.37 8.12
C GLY A 736 25.11 -63.44 8.33
N ARG A 737 25.47 -63.79 9.57
CA ARG A 737 26.26 -64.99 9.91
C ARG A 737 26.29 -65.20 11.42
N ARG A 738 25.26 -65.89 11.92
CA ARG A 738 25.23 -66.78 13.11
C ARG A 738 23.76 -66.97 13.46
N ASP A 739 23.27 -68.17 13.15
CA ASP A 739 22.28 -68.94 13.93
C ASP A 739 21.59 -69.95 13.00
N ALA A 740 22.28 -71.05 12.75
CA ALA A 740 21.67 -72.30 12.30
C ALA A 740 22.58 -73.45 12.74
N ASP A 741 22.58 -73.74 14.04
CA ASP A 741 22.79 -75.12 14.49
C ASP A 741 22.31 -75.30 15.93
N TRP A 742 21.27 -76.14 16.08
CA TRP A 742 21.11 -77.18 17.10
C TRP A 742 19.69 -77.29 17.71
N ARG A 743 18.91 -78.27 17.21
CA ARG A 743 18.28 -79.41 17.93
C ARG A 743 17.26 -80.07 16.99
N ALA A 744 17.57 -81.22 16.38
CA ALA A 744 17.49 -82.59 16.93
C ALA A 744 16.05 -83.08 17.17
N LYS A 745 15.55 -83.96 16.28
CA LYS A 745 15.03 -85.32 16.54
C LYS A 745 14.15 -85.81 15.37
N ASP A 746 14.37 -87.08 15.06
CA ASP A 746 13.67 -88.01 14.16
C ASP A 746 13.86 -87.84 12.64
#